data_AF-A0A2R5LMH5-F1
#
_entry.id   AF-A0A2R5LMH5-F1
#
_cell.length_a   1.000
_cell.length_b   1.000
_cell.length_c   1.000
_cell.angle_alpha   90.00
_cell.angle_beta   90.00
_cell.angle_gamma   90.00
#
_symmetry.space_group_name_H-M   'P 1'
#
loop_
_entity.id
_entity.type
_entity.pdbx_description
1 polymer ?
#
loop_
_entity_poly.entity_id
_entity_poly.type
_entity_poly.pdbx_seq_one_letter_code
_entity_poly.pdbx_strand_id
1 'polypeptide(L)'
;MGASTSMSPPDVEPPDRKKKGAPLTTLRKRLARRRWRSFSKCCDHGQVFHDFLSSSAWNLREVAALVREYEALATLRELSVQADLARSPARLCRNDLARLLESRLCADVTVAYRGTAFPAHRAILSARCPFFRELLSEPGTPCQPVVVEMDIPGVGVDLFRDLLRYLYTGELSVGGNGTALSTLVRLSEQFGVPNALTHDLKRMLECGHLADASLVWEGAEFPCHRAILAARSPFFHGVVQRRSTEALRGRMRVVLDGSVVPLRFARLILCSLYQDNVDLSSLACTTTFAEELMELYEASRMLELDTLTQCCEDALVELLSPETLLAVLEWSDLPHGSPFVRRQALAFLRDEFSALATSPAFLQLSKHHLLQVLQSDFLQASELEVLVVVLKWGEHQLLKRMEEREPNVVSHTAHSVARRAPRSRRELLSDTELRELLSELLCQVRTAHILPPNSEALVSALRRGLLPCPPPCMLGGDESCAGRGSQRAWLRPGPTRPRLFLPYVEEAKTWLEEHLSSQELLPLQHHLSHIPDTLYMVERPFQEGPTDPALPAPNEETLRQMRIREEELRTGASRAYSVVANRGEVTRLLQLRVVREFGLPDEAVAVLQQRLPASQHEERSVPRPTLLAPEVDSQWVKLRPALWPEVEGTSAKGMREISSFRLRAGVRAASTSSLYAPLSRAQERRLVERHVTRRRALRATQLPTHSESHLSDVIPDIAMATAALEHLELVESDSRGDSVHVLV
;
A
#
# COMPACT_ATOMS: atom_id res chain seq x y z
N MET A 1 -7.82 -14.07 75.58
CA MET A 1 -7.11 -14.85 74.54
C MET A 1 -8.20 -15.62 73.80
N GLY A 2 -8.64 -15.34 72.58
CA GLY A 2 -8.05 -14.65 71.44
C GLY A 2 -8.33 -15.56 70.24
N ALA A 3 -9.34 -15.25 69.42
CA ALA A 3 -9.49 -15.66 68.02
C ALA A 3 -10.82 -15.11 67.47
N SER A 4 -10.73 -13.94 66.86
CA SER A 4 -11.75 -13.33 66.00
C SER A 4 -11.70 -13.98 64.61
N THR A 5 -12.82 -14.52 64.14
CA THR A 5 -12.98 -14.95 62.74
C THR A 5 -14.03 -14.04 62.10
N SER A 6 -13.57 -12.98 61.44
CA SER A 6 -14.39 -12.07 60.64
C SER A 6 -14.68 -12.70 59.28
N MET A 7 -15.96 -12.77 58.93
CA MET A 7 -16.42 -13.18 57.60
C MET A 7 -16.02 -12.15 56.53
N SER A 8 -15.46 -12.64 55.44
CA SER A 8 -15.13 -11.88 54.23
C SER A 8 -16.38 -11.69 53.34
N PRO A 9 -16.58 -10.54 52.69
CA PRO A 9 -17.67 -10.31 51.74
C PRO A 9 -17.38 -10.95 50.36
N PRO A 10 -18.40 -11.17 49.51
CA PRO A 10 -18.27 -11.93 48.27
C PRO A 10 -17.52 -11.16 47.18
N ASP A 11 -16.75 -11.92 46.38
CA ASP A 11 -15.98 -11.47 45.23
C ASP A 11 -16.85 -10.74 44.19
N VAL A 12 -16.46 -9.50 43.89
CA VAL A 12 -16.98 -8.71 42.77
C VAL A 12 -16.13 -9.06 41.55
N GLU A 13 -16.71 -9.76 40.58
CA GLU A 13 -16.07 -9.99 39.27
C GLU A 13 -15.78 -8.64 38.58
N PRO A 14 -14.57 -8.44 38.00
CA PRO A 14 -14.25 -7.21 37.30
C PRO A 14 -14.97 -7.16 35.95
N PRO A 15 -15.40 -5.97 35.49
CA PRO A 15 -16.13 -5.83 34.23
C PRO A 15 -15.24 -6.14 33.02
N ASP A 16 -15.80 -6.91 32.10
CA ASP A 16 -15.22 -7.29 30.81
C ASP A 16 -14.60 -6.11 30.07
N ARG A 17 -13.27 -6.02 30.13
CA ARG A 17 -12.49 -5.11 29.27
C ARG A 17 -12.55 -5.63 27.85
N LYS A 18 -13.46 -5.05 27.04
CA LYS A 18 -13.43 -5.11 25.58
C LYS A 18 -11.99 -4.97 25.08
N LYS A 19 -11.41 -6.05 24.55
CA LYS A 19 -10.14 -6.04 23.81
C LYS A 19 -10.34 -5.15 22.57
N LYS A 20 -10.10 -3.85 22.71
CA LYS A 20 -9.82 -2.98 21.57
C LYS A 20 -8.52 -3.52 20.97
N GLY A 21 -8.59 -4.06 19.75
CA GLY A 21 -7.41 -4.40 18.97
C GLY A 21 -6.45 -3.21 19.00
N ALA A 22 -5.28 -3.42 19.56
CA ALA A 22 -4.29 -2.35 19.65
C ALA A 22 -3.91 -1.94 18.22
N PRO A 23 -3.73 -0.64 17.92
CA PRO A 23 -3.26 -0.23 16.60
C PRO A 23 -1.93 -0.92 16.32
N LEU A 24 -1.78 -1.48 15.11
CA LEU A 24 -0.61 -2.23 14.60
C LEU A 24 0.74 -1.51 14.83
N THR A 25 0.70 -0.19 15.06
CA THR A 25 1.84 0.64 15.45
C THR A 25 2.46 0.27 16.81
N THR A 26 1.68 -0.30 17.72
CA THR A 26 2.12 -0.65 19.09
C THR A 26 2.72 -2.06 19.18
N LEU A 27 2.31 -2.98 18.30
CA LEU A 27 2.86 -4.33 18.21
C LEU A 27 4.24 -4.32 17.52
N ARG A 28 4.37 -3.57 16.41
CA ARG A 28 5.67 -3.29 15.76
C ARG A 28 6.66 -2.64 16.73
N LYS A 29 6.22 -1.67 17.55
CA LYS A 29 7.06 -1.02 18.58
C LYS A 29 7.42 -1.91 19.77
N ARG A 30 6.63 -2.95 20.10
CA ARG A 30 6.94 -3.91 21.17
C ARG A 30 7.83 -5.06 20.69
N LEU A 31 7.68 -5.49 19.44
CA LEU A 31 8.52 -6.52 18.82
C LEU A 31 9.90 -5.96 18.44
N ALA A 32 9.99 -4.76 17.86
CA ALA A 32 11.27 -4.10 17.60
C ALA A 32 12.07 -3.89 18.91
N ARG A 33 11.44 -3.39 19.98
CA ARG A 33 12.15 -3.16 21.25
C ARG A 33 12.55 -4.42 22.02
N ARG A 34 11.91 -5.57 21.78
CA ARG A 34 12.28 -6.86 22.39
C ARG A 34 13.25 -7.68 21.54
N ARG A 35 13.18 -7.62 20.21
CA ARG A 35 14.10 -8.34 19.29
C ARG A 35 15.50 -7.71 19.28
N TRP A 36 15.60 -6.39 19.33
CA TRP A 36 16.88 -5.68 19.13
C TRP A 36 17.84 -5.87 20.31
N ARG A 37 17.33 -6.05 21.54
CA ARG A 37 18.18 -6.32 22.72
C ARG A 37 18.73 -7.75 22.79
N SER A 38 18.17 -8.70 22.03
CA SER A 38 18.50 -10.12 22.18
C SER A 38 19.51 -10.64 21.16
N PHE A 39 19.67 -9.98 20.00
CA PHE A 39 20.54 -10.45 18.91
C PHE A 39 21.85 -9.67 18.73
N SER A 40 22.00 -8.51 19.39
CA SER A 40 23.24 -7.70 19.34
C SER A 40 24.40 -8.24 20.21
N LYS A 41 24.41 -9.54 20.52
CA LYS A 41 25.48 -10.17 21.34
C LYS A 41 26.72 -10.56 20.53
N CYS A 42 26.74 -10.38 19.21
CA CYS A 42 27.85 -10.88 18.38
C CYS A 42 28.87 -9.81 17.99
N CYS A 43 28.51 -8.52 17.98
CA CYS A 43 29.41 -7.41 17.69
C CYS A 43 28.95 -6.17 18.46
N ASP A 44 29.82 -5.57 19.27
CA ASP A 44 29.55 -4.28 19.90
C ASP A 44 29.76 -3.16 18.87
N HIS A 45 28.81 -3.04 17.94
CA HIS A 45 28.89 -2.04 16.87
C HIS A 45 28.97 -0.61 17.41
N GLY A 46 28.37 -0.36 18.58
CA GLY A 46 28.47 0.92 19.29
C GLY A 46 29.92 1.17 19.70
N GLN A 47 30.54 0.25 20.44
CA GLN A 47 31.93 0.41 20.87
C GLN A 47 32.91 0.54 19.70
N VAL A 48 32.76 -0.26 18.64
CA VAL A 48 33.61 -0.16 17.45
C VAL A 48 33.50 1.22 16.79
N PHE A 49 32.29 1.80 16.77
CA PHE A 49 32.07 3.12 16.22
C PHE A 49 32.52 4.23 17.17
N HIS A 50 32.38 4.06 18.48
CA HIS A 50 32.93 4.93 19.50
C HIS A 50 34.45 5.03 19.37
N ASP A 51 35.13 3.88 19.33
CA ASP A 51 36.57 3.78 19.13
C ASP A 51 36.96 4.41 17.80
N PHE A 52 36.16 4.23 16.76
CA PHE A 52 36.36 4.90 15.48
C PHE A 52 36.29 6.43 15.65
N LEU A 53 35.22 7.00 16.21
CA LEU A 53 35.08 8.45 16.41
C LEU A 53 36.20 9.04 17.28
N SER A 54 36.64 8.29 18.30
CA SER A 54 37.67 8.72 19.26
C SER A 54 39.11 8.54 18.73
N SER A 55 39.36 7.54 17.89
CA SER A 55 40.70 7.27 17.31
C SER A 55 40.94 7.97 15.97
N SER A 56 39.87 8.25 15.23
CA SER A 56 39.94 9.00 13.98
C SER A 56 39.86 10.51 14.27
N ALA A 57 40.49 11.34 13.43
CA ALA A 57 40.64 12.78 13.68
C ALA A 57 39.35 13.58 13.50
N TRP A 58 38.20 13.07 13.96
CA TRP A 58 36.92 13.76 13.87
C TRP A 58 36.88 14.93 14.84
N ASN A 59 36.41 16.07 14.36
CA ASN A 59 36.16 17.22 15.21
C ASN A 59 34.68 17.29 15.61
N LEU A 60 34.39 18.05 16.67
CA LEU A 60 33.04 18.22 17.20
C LEU A 60 32.03 18.69 16.14
N ARG A 61 32.46 19.52 15.19
CA ARG A 61 31.59 20.03 14.11
C ARG A 61 31.24 18.96 13.08
N GLU A 62 32.18 18.07 12.77
CA GLU A 62 31.99 16.95 11.85
C GLU A 62 31.00 15.93 12.44
N VAL A 63 31.14 15.61 13.74
CA VAL A 63 30.18 14.72 14.42
C VAL A 63 28.81 15.38 14.56
N ALA A 64 28.74 16.68 14.85
CA ALA A 64 27.47 17.43 14.85
C ALA A 64 26.79 17.43 13.48
N ALA A 65 27.54 17.58 12.39
CA ALA A 65 27.01 17.46 11.03
C ALA A 65 26.48 16.05 10.74
N LEU A 66 27.17 15.01 11.23
CA LEU A 66 26.74 13.62 11.09
C LEU A 66 25.43 13.35 11.82
N VAL A 67 25.30 13.84 13.06
CA VAL A 67 24.06 13.72 13.84
C VAL A 67 22.90 14.40 13.11
N ARG A 68 23.12 15.59 12.52
CA ARG A 68 22.08 16.29 11.73
C ARG A 68 21.67 15.50 10.48
N GLU A 69 22.63 14.90 9.77
CA GLU A 69 22.33 14.05 8.61
C GLU A 69 21.53 12.80 9.03
N TYR A 70 21.88 12.18 10.16
CA TYR A 70 21.08 11.08 10.72
C TYR A 70 19.68 11.51 11.13
N GLU A 71 19.49 12.72 11.65
CA GLU A 71 18.16 13.26 11.93
C GLU A 71 17.35 13.46 10.64
N ALA A 72 17.96 13.98 9.58
CA ALA A 72 17.34 14.11 8.27
C ALA A 72 16.94 12.73 7.70
N LEU A 73 17.86 11.78 7.69
CA LEU A 73 17.60 10.41 7.25
C LEU A 73 16.52 9.71 8.09
N ALA A 74 16.47 9.94 9.39
CA ALA A 74 15.41 9.41 10.25
C ALA A 74 14.03 9.98 9.89
N THR A 75 13.95 11.27 9.55
CA THR A 75 12.70 11.86 9.05
C THR A 75 12.30 11.29 7.68
N LEU A 76 13.25 11.06 6.78
CA LEU A 76 13.00 10.41 5.48
C LEU A 76 12.54 8.96 5.65
N ARG A 77 13.13 8.21 6.59
CA ARG A 77 12.71 6.84 6.91
C ARG A 77 11.27 6.79 7.37
N GLU A 78 10.85 7.71 8.25
CA GLU A 78 9.45 7.78 8.70
C GLU A 78 8.49 8.02 7.54
N LEU A 79 8.80 8.97 6.65
CA LEU A 79 7.98 9.23 5.46
C LEU A 79 7.97 8.02 4.50
N SER A 80 9.11 7.36 4.31
CA SER A 80 9.21 6.13 3.51
C SER A 80 8.35 5.01 4.09
N VAL A 81 8.36 4.81 5.41
CA VAL A 81 7.53 3.80 6.08
C VAL A 81 6.04 4.12 5.89
N GLN A 82 5.65 5.39 6.00
CA GLN A 82 4.27 5.81 5.75
C GLN A 82 3.85 5.60 4.30
N ALA A 83 4.73 5.88 3.34
CA ALA A 83 4.49 5.61 1.93
C ALA A 83 4.42 4.09 1.64
N ASP A 84 5.26 3.27 2.27
CA ASP A 84 5.27 1.83 2.07
C ASP A 84 4.02 1.15 2.65
N LEU A 85 3.47 1.70 3.73
CA LEU A 85 2.21 1.26 4.36
C LEU A 85 0.95 1.75 3.63
N ALA A 86 1.08 2.74 2.74
CA ALA A 86 -0.05 3.26 1.99
C ALA A 86 -0.57 2.22 1.00
N ARG A 87 -1.90 2.08 0.97
CA ARG A 87 -2.69 1.32 0.00
C ARG A 87 -4.10 1.91 -0.02
N SER A 88 -4.90 1.57 -1.03
CA SER A 88 -6.30 1.97 -1.08
C SER A 88 -7.08 1.43 0.12
N PRO A 89 -7.97 2.20 0.75
CA PRO A 89 -8.78 1.71 1.86
C PRO A 89 -9.77 0.66 1.35
N ALA A 90 -9.86 -0.49 2.03
CA ALA A 90 -10.87 -1.50 1.69
C ALA A 90 -12.29 -0.94 1.88
N ARG A 91 -13.19 -1.31 0.96
CA ARG A 91 -14.60 -0.92 1.03
C ARG A 91 -15.31 -1.69 2.14
N LEU A 92 -15.86 -0.95 3.10
CA LEU A 92 -16.66 -1.52 4.19
C LEU A 92 -18.05 -1.92 3.71
N CYS A 93 -18.56 -3.04 4.22
CA CYS A 93 -19.87 -3.58 3.90
C CYS A 93 -20.98 -2.54 4.07
N ARG A 94 -20.94 -1.77 5.17
CA ARG A 94 -21.92 -0.68 5.42
C ARG A 94 -21.94 0.39 4.31
N ASN A 95 -20.79 0.74 3.74
CA ASN A 95 -20.69 1.76 2.70
C ASN A 95 -21.22 1.21 1.38
N ASP A 96 -20.96 -0.07 1.11
CA ASP A 96 -21.45 -0.75 -0.09
C ASP A 96 -22.97 -0.94 -0.03
N LEU A 97 -23.52 -1.29 1.13
CA LEU A 97 -24.96 -1.36 1.35
C LEU A 97 -25.63 0.02 1.28
N ALA A 98 -24.97 1.08 1.73
CA ALA A 98 -25.46 2.45 1.52
C ALA A 98 -25.58 2.77 0.03
N ARG A 99 -24.52 2.49 -0.75
CA ARG A 99 -24.52 2.68 -2.22
C ARG A 99 -25.53 1.79 -2.93
N LEU A 100 -25.76 0.57 -2.43
CA LEU A 100 -26.79 -0.33 -2.93
C LEU A 100 -28.20 0.27 -2.77
N LEU A 101 -28.52 0.83 -1.60
CA LEU A 101 -29.80 1.50 -1.35
C LEU A 101 -30.00 2.72 -2.27
N GLU A 102 -28.95 3.49 -2.52
CA GLU A 102 -29.01 4.69 -3.37
C GLU A 102 -29.12 4.37 -4.86
N SER A 103 -28.35 3.38 -5.34
CA SER A 103 -28.34 2.94 -6.74
C SER A 103 -29.57 2.11 -7.13
N ARG A 104 -30.27 1.50 -6.16
CA ARG A 104 -31.46 0.65 -6.34
C ARG A 104 -31.19 -0.61 -7.18
N LEU A 105 -29.92 -0.99 -7.29
CA LEU A 105 -29.50 -2.16 -8.03
C LEU A 105 -30.09 -3.42 -7.37
N CYS A 106 -30.79 -4.26 -8.12
CA CYS A 106 -31.47 -5.46 -7.62
C CYS A 106 -32.62 -5.19 -6.62
N ALA A 107 -33.19 -3.98 -6.60
CA ALA A 107 -34.36 -3.70 -5.76
C ALA A 107 -35.58 -4.53 -6.21
N ASP A 108 -36.13 -5.32 -5.29
CA ASP A 108 -37.22 -6.29 -5.51
C ASP A 108 -38.51 -5.94 -4.72
N VAL A 109 -38.49 -4.84 -3.96
CA VAL A 109 -39.66 -4.28 -3.26
C VAL A 109 -39.63 -2.75 -3.34
N THR A 110 -40.79 -2.14 -3.44
CA THR A 110 -40.96 -0.69 -3.30
C THR A 110 -41.88 -0.41 -2.14
N VAL A 111 -41.35 0.22 -1.09
CA VAL A 111 -42.14 0.64 0.05
C VAL A 111 -42.72 2.02 -0.23
N ALA A 112 -44.05 2.13 -0.33
CA ALA A 112 -44.76 3.38 -0.48
C ALA A 112 -45.15 3.91 0.91
N TYR A 113 -44.53 5.02 1.30
CA TYR A 113 -44.77 5.68 2.59
C TYR A 113 -45.23 7.11 2.35
N ARG A 114 -46.47 7.43 2.77
CA ARG A 114 -47.08 8.77 2.64
C ARG A 114 -46.94 9.38 1.23
N GLY A 115 -47.21 8.58 0.20
CA GLY A 115 -47.11 8.99 -1.21
C GLY A 115 -45.69 9.06 -1.77
N THR A 116 -44.67 8.72 -0.99
CA THR A 116 -43.28 8.62 -1.45
C THR A 116 -42.84 7.17 -1.59
N ALA A 117 -42.26 6.81 -2.73
CA ALA A 117 -41.83 5.46 -3.04
C ALA A 117 -40.34 5.25 -2.73
N PHE A 118 -40.03 4.16 -2.03
CA PHE A 118 -38.69 3.76 -1.62
C PHE A 118 -38.35 2.36 -2.17
N PRO A 119 -37.63 2.27 -3.30
CA PRO A 119 -37.09 1.01 -3.78
C PRO A 119 -36.08 0.44 -2.77
N ALA A 120 -36.21 -0.84 -2.45
CA ALA A 120 -35.42 -1.53 -1.44
C ALA A 120 -35.32 -3.04 -1.75
N HIS A 121 -34.64 -3.76 -0.85
CA HIS A 121 -34.33 -5.18 -0.96
C HIS A 121 -35.04 -5.96 0.14
N ARG A 122 -35.92 -6.90 -0.22
CA ARG A 122 -36.71 -7.72 0.71
C ARG A 122 -35.81 -8.47 1.67
N ALA A 123 -34.77 -9.13 1.16
CA ALA A 123 -33.88 -9.95 1.97
C ALA A 123 -33.19 -9.14 3.08
N ILE A 124 -32.73 -7.92 2.78
CA ILE A 124 -32.10 -7.04 3.77
C ILE A 124 -33.15 -6.53 4.77
N LEU A 125 -34.30 -6.03 4.32
CA LEU A 125 -35.33 -5.52 5.22
C LEU A 125 -35.86 -6.61 6.17
N SER A 126 -36.17 -7.80 5.65
CA SER A 126 -36.63 -8.94 6.44
C SER A 126 -35.55 -9.46 7.39
N ALA A 127 -34.27 -9.45 7.02
CA ALA A 127 -33.19 -9.81 7.93
C ALA A 127 -33.06 -8.80 9.09
N ARG A 128 -33.16 -7.51 8.78
CA ARG A 128 -32.82 -6.40 9.69
C ARG A 128 -33.98 -5.91 10.55
N CYS A 129 -35.23 -6.20 10.18
CA CYS A 129 -36.40 -5.70 10.88
C CYS A 129 -37.52 -6.76 10.94
N PRO A 130 -37.96 -7.17 12.15
CA PRO A 130 -39.06 -8.13 12.30
C PRO A 130 -40.38 -7.66 11.69
N PHE A 131 -40.71 -6.38 11.81
CA PHE A 131 -41.91 -5.81 11.18
C PHE A 131 -41.90 -5.99 9.66
N PHE A 132 -40.79 -5.64 8.99
CA PHE A 132 -40.65 -5.88 7.55
C PHE A 132 -40.60 -7.37 7.21
N ARG A 133 -40.10 -8.23 8.10
CA ARG A 133 -40.12 -9.68 7.91
C ARG A 133 -41.55 -10.22 7.86
N GLU A 134 -42.41 -9.81 8.79
CA GLU A 134 -43.81 -10.22 8.83
C GLU A 134 -44.57 -9.63 7.64
N LEU A 135 -44.38 -8.34 7.36
CA LEU A 135 -45.03 -7.64 6.27
C LEU A 135 -44.64 -8.18 4.88
N LEU A 136 -43.39 -8.62 4.71
CA LEU A 136 -42.88 -9.19 3.47
C LEU A 136 -42.85 -10.73 3.50
N SER A 137 -43.53 -11.35 4.47
CA SER A 137 -43.60 -12.82 4.56
C SER A 137 -44.47 -13.43 3.47
N GLU A 138 -45.45 -12.68 2.95
CA GLU A 138 -46.26 -13.14 1.83
C GLU A 138 -45.41 -13.24 0.56
N PRO A 139 -45.44 -14.39 -0.12
CA PRO A 139 -44.70 -14.59 -1.36
C PRO A 139 -45.29 -13.65 -2.42
N GLY A 140 -44.56 -12.59 -2.74
CA GLY A 140 -44.88 -11.75 -3.89
C GLY A 140 -44.81 -12.57 -5.18
N THR A 141 -45.53 -12.12 -6.20
CA THR A 141 -45.38 -12.68 -7.55
C THR A 141 -43.90 -12.63 -7.94
N PRO A 142 -43.30 -13.75 -8.38
CA PRO A 142 -41.91 -13.73 -8.80
C PRO A 142 -41.70 -12.67 -9.89
N CYS A 143 -40.65 -11.89 -9.74
CA CYS A 143 -40.17 -10.92 -10.74
C CYS A 143 -41.01 -9.65 -10.93
N GLN A 144 -41.84 -9.26 -9.97
CA GLN A 144 -42.39 -7.90 -9.92
C GLN A 144 -42.06 -7.23 -8.58
N PRO A 145 -41.65 -5.94 -8.61
CA PRO A 145 -41.44 -5.19 -7.40
C PRO A 145 -42.78 -5.09 -6.66
N VAL A 146 -42.82 -5.63 -5.44
CA VAL A 146 -44.02 -5.53 -4.61
C VAL A 146 -44.12 -4.11 -4.09
N VAL A 147 -45.23 -3.43 -4.38
CA VAL A 147 -45.52 -2.12 -3.78
C VAL A 147 -46.24 -2.36 -2.47
N VAL A 148 -45.65 -1.91 -1.37
CA VAL A 148 -46.25 -2.03 -0.03
C VAL A 148 -46.59 -0.64 0.48
N GLU A 149 -47.89 -0.33 0.57
CA GLU A 149 -48.36 0.90 1.19
C GLU A 149 -48.41 0.74 2.71
N MET A 150 -47.79 1.68 3.43
CA MET A 150 -47.83 1.72 4.88
C MET A 150 -47.88 3.16 5.39
N ASP A 151 -48.60 3.36 6.50
CA ASP A 151 -48.55 4.59 7.28
C ASP A 151 -48.21 4.25 8.72
N ILE A 152 -47.21 4.96 9.25
CA ILE A 152 -46.65 4.74 10.58
C ILE A 152 -46.93 6.02 11.36
N PRO A 153 -47.80 5.96 12.39
CA PRO A 153 -48.21 7.14 13.13
C PRO A 153 -47.01 7.90 13.73
N GLY A 154 -46.94 9.19 13.39
CA GLY A 154 -45.96 10.10 13.95
C GLY A 154 -44.53 9.99 13.39
N VAL A 155 -44.31 9.15 12.38
CA VAL A 155 -43.07 9.13 11.59
C VAL A 155 -43.23 10.05 10.37
N GLY A 156 -42.19 10.83 10.05
CA GLY A 156 -42.14 11.67 8.85
C GLY A 156 -41.44 10.95 7.70
N VAL A 157 -41.56 11.47 6.47
CA VAL A 157 -40.89 10.89 5.29
C VAL A 157 -39.36 10.87 5.44
N ASP A 158 -38.78 11.94 5.99
CA ASP A 158 -37.33 12.03 6.23
C ASP A 158 -36.87 11.03 7.29
N LEU A 159 -37.64 10.90 8.37
CA LEU A 159 -37.37 9.93 9.42
C LEU A 159 -37.47 8.48 8.90
N PHE A 160 -38.43 8.21 8.02
CA PHE A 160 -38.55 6.90 7.38
C PHE A 160 -37.35 6.62 6.45
N ARG A 161 -36.88 7.62 5.71
CA ARG A 161 -35.65 7.52 4.91
C ARG A 161 -34.43 7.20 5.79
N ASP A 162 -34.31 7.85 6.93
CA ASP A 162 -33.21 7.61 7.87
C ASP A 162 -33.31 6.23 8.54
N LEU A 163 -34.51 5.75 8.82
CA LEU A 163 -34.75 4.36 9.24
C LEU A 163 -34.26 3.37 8.17
N LEU A 164 -34.63 3.56 6.90
CA LEU A 164 -34.18 2.68 5.82
C LEU A 164 -32.66 2.69 5.69
N ARG A 165 -32.01 3.86 5.74
CA ARG A 165 -30.55 3.95 5.75
C ARG A 165 -29.95 3.19 6.93
N TYR A 166 -30.50 3.36 8.13
CA TYR A 166 -30.03 2.66 9.33
C TYR A 166 -30.14 1.14 9.20
N LEU A 167 -31.19 0.60 8.57
CA LEU A 167 -31.31 -0.84 8.36
C LEU A 167 -30.17 -1.40 7.48
N TYR A 168 -29.68 -0.61 6.50
CA TYR A 168 -28.59 -1.00 5.60
C TYR A 168 -27.21 -0.76 6.18
N THR A 169 -27.00 0.36 6.88
CA THR A 169 -25.67 0.80 7.31
C THR A 169 -25.38 0.47 8.78
N GLY A 170 -26.41 0.26 9.59
CA GLY A 170 -26.28 0.19 11.04
C GLY A 170 -25.99 1.54 11.70
N GLU A 171 -26.01 2.64 10.94
CA GLU A 171 -25.73 4.00 11.43
C GLU A 171 -26.91 4.94 11.16
N LEU A 172 -27.26 5.74 12.16
CA LEU A 172 -28.31 6.75 12.03
C LEU A 172 -27.70 8.09 11.66
N SER A 173 -28.10 8.61 10.51
CA SER A 173 -27.78 9.96 10.08
C SER A 173 -28.61 10.94 10.90
N VAL A 174 -28.04 11.45 11.99
CA VAL A 174 -28.70 12.44 12.83
C VAL A 174 -28.23 13.82 12.41
N GLY A 175 -29.08 14.56 11.71
CA GLY A 175 -28.91 16.01 11.59
C GLY A 175 -28.93 16.64 12.99
N GLY A 176 -27.82 17.27 13.37
CA GLY A 176 -27.58 17.75 14.73
C GLY A 176 -28.67 18.67 15.27
N ASN A 177 -29.54 18.10 16.09
CA ASN A 177 -30.36 18.68 17.16
C ASN A 177 -30.90 17.49 17.96
N GLY A 178 -31.27 17.63 19.23
CA GLY A 178 -31.66 16.52 20.13
C GLY A 178 -32.84 15.62 19.69
N THR A 179 -33.34 15.79 18.48
CA THR A 179 -34.32 14.93 17.78
C THR A 179 -33.80 13.53 17.46
N ALA A 180 -32.48 13.34 17.47
CA ALA A 180 -31.77 12.06 17.32
C ALA A 180 -32.30 10.93 18.21
N LEU A 181 -32.39 11.27 19.50
CA LEU A 181 -32.63 10.33 20.56
C LEU A 181 -34.12 10.01 20.65
N SER A 182 -34.97 11.02 20.49
CA SER A 182 -36.42 10.83 20.42
C SER A 182 -36.82 10.02 19.17
N THR A 183 -36.15 10.26 18.05
CA THR A 183 -36.24 9.45 16.83
C THR A 183 -35.88 8.00 17.11
N LEU A 184 -34.71 7.76 17.71
CA LEU A 184 -34.22 6.43 18.07
C LEU A 184 -35.18 5.66 18.98
N VAL A 185 -35.67 6.32 20.03
CA VAL A 185 -36.64 5.74 20.97
C VAL A 185 -37.90 5.32 20.23
N ARG A 186 -38.49 6.20 19.41
CA ARG A 186 -39.70 5.88 18.66
C ARG A 186 -39.50 4.76 17.64
N LEU A 187 -38.36 4.75 16.95
CA LEU A 187 -38.00 3.66 16.03
C LEU A 187 -37.83 2.33 16.78
N SER A 188 -37.21 2.36 17.96
CA SER A 188 -37.02 1.15 18.77
C SER A 188 -38.32 0.62 19.37
N GLU A 189 -39.24 1.50 19.77
CA GLU A 189 -40.57 1.13 20.29
C GLU A 189 -41.44 0.50 19.19
N GLN A 190 -41.33 0.98 17.95
CA GLN A 190 -42.17 0.53 16.83
C GLN A 190 -41.59 -0.67 16.06
N PHE A 191 -40.26 -0.71 15.87
CA PHE A 191 -39.60 -1.70 15.00
C PHE A 191 -38.65 -2.64 15.73
N GLY A 192 -38.49 -2.45 17.05
CA GLY A 192 -37.48 -3.13 17.86
C GLY A 192 -36.08 -2.53 17.69
N VAL A 193 -35.15 -2.93 18.55
CA VAL A 193 -33.73 -2.61 18.42
C VAL A 193 -33.10 -3.66 17.50
N PRO A 194 -32.62 -3.31 16.30
CA PRO A 194 -31.99 -4.29 15.42
C PRO A 194 -30.65 -4.75 16.00
N ASN A 195 -30.26 -5.99 15.70
CA ASN A 195 -28.93 -6.47 16.08
C ASN A 195 -27.85 -5.66 15.35
N ALA A 196 -26.58 -5.85 15.72
CA ALA A 196 -25.46 -5.34 14.93
C ALA A 196 -25.59 -5.82 13.47
N LEU A 197 -25.30 -4.93 12.50
CA LEU A 197 -25.42 -5.23 11.07
C LEU A 197 -24.70 -6.52 10.69
N THR A 198 -23.47 -6.69 11.18
CA THR A 198 -22.64 -7.88 10.94
C THR A 198 -23.30 -9.18 11.40
N HIS A 199 -24.04 -9.15 12.52
CA HIS A 199 -24.73 -10.31 13.06
C HIS A 199 -25.89 -10.75 12.18
N ASP A 200 -26.71 -9.80 11.73
CA ASP A 200 -27.86 -10.14 10.89
C ASP A 200 -27.44 -10.51 9.45
N LEU A 201 -26.39 -9.90 8.91
CA LEU A 201 -25.81 -10.31 7.61
C LEU A 201 -25.20 -11.72 7.68
N LYS A 202 -24.49 -12.04 8.78
CA LYS A 202 -23.99 -13.39 9.02
C LYS A 202 -25.14 -14.40 9.07
N ARG A 203 -26.20 -14.10 9.82
CA ARG A 203 -27.39 -14.96 9.89
C ARG A 203 -28.06 -15.12 8.53
N MET A 204 -28.15 -14.05 7.75
CA MET A 204 -28.71 -14.04 6.40
C MET A 204 -27.94 -14.96 5.45
N LEU A 205 -26.60 -15.01 5.56
CA LEU A 205 -25.78 -15.98 4.83
C LEU A 205 -26.03 -17.42 5.33
N GLU A 206 -26.03 -17.64 6.64
CA GLU A 206 -26.17 -18.98 7.24
C GLU A 206 -27.53 -19.63 6.98
N CYS A 207 -28.63 -18.87 7.01
CA CYS A 207 -29.97 -19.41 6.81
C CYS A 207 -30.41 -19.45 5.34
N GLY A 208 -29.79 -18.68 4.44
CA GLY A 208 -30.15 -18.60 3.02
C GLY A 208 -31.59 -18.12 2.76
N HIS A 209 -32.24 -17.49 3.73
CA HIS A 209 -33.63 -17.02 3.60
C HIS A 209 -33.72 -15.91 2.54
N LEU A 210 -34.62 -16.08 1.56
CA LEU A 210 -34.77 -15.19 0.39
C LEU A 210 -33.55 -15.15 -0.55
N ALA A 211 -32.71 -16.19 -0.53
CA ALA A 211 -31.60 -16.33 -1.47
C ALA A 211 -32.09 -16.49 -2.93
N ASP A 212 -31.76 -15.49 -3.75
CA ASP A 212 -32.09 -15.34 -5.17
C ASP A 212 -30.89 -15.62 -6.11
N ALA A 213 -29.74 -15.97 -5.53
CA ALA A 213 -28.54 -16.46 -6.22
C ALA A 213 -27.94 -17.72 -5.56
N SER A 214 -27.08 -18.41 -6.29
CA SER A 214 -26.19 -19.46 -5.76
C SER A 214 -24.85 -19.42 -6.48
N LEU A 215 -23.78 -19.50 -5.70
CA LEU A 215 -22.45 -19.77 -6.22
C LEU A 215 -22.26 -21.29 -6.27
N VAL A 216 -21.79 -21.81 -7.40
CA VAL A 216 -21.69 -23.25 -7.65
C VAL A 216 -20.24 -23.62 -7.98
N TRP A 217 -19.71 -24.62 -7.30
CA TRP A 217 -18.38 -25.18 -7.52
C TRP A 217 -18.49 -26.69 -7.66
N GLU A 218 -18.06 -27.26 -8.78
CA GLU A 218 -18.01 -28.73 -8.96
C GLU A 218 -19.33 -29.46 -8.59
N GLY A 219 -20.47 -28.79 -8.77
CA GLY A 219 -21.80 -29.30 -8.39
C GLY A 219 -22.26 -29.00 -6.95
N ALA A 220 -21.39 -28.50 -6.08
CA ALA A 220 -21.75 -27.99 -4.76
C ALA A 220 -22.36 -26.57 -4.87
N GLU A 221 -23.55 -26.37 -4.31
CA GLU A 221 -24.27 -25.10 -4.39
C GLU A 221 -24.29 -24.35 -3.05
N PHE A 222 -23.98 -23.06 -3.11
CA PHE A 222 -23.99 -22.17 -1.95
C PHE A 222 -24.99 -21.03 -2.17
N PRO A 223 -26.15 -21.03 -1.47
CA PRO A 223 -27.17 -20.01 -1.63
C PRO A 223 -26.68 -18.64 -1.12
N CYS A 224 -26.95 -17.60 -1.88
CA CYS A 224 -26.55 -16.22 -1.59
C CYS A 224 -27.52 -15.22 -2.25
N HIS A 225 -27.21 -13.94 -2.15
CA HIS A 225 -28.12 -12.86 -2.54
C HIS A 225 -27.50 -11.98 -3.63
N ARG A 226 -28.20 -11.80 -4.76
CA ARG A 226 -27.73 -11.01 -5.91
C ARG A 226 -27.33 -9.61 -5.50
N ALA A 227 -28.15 -8.97 -4.66
CA ALA A 227 -27.92 -7.63 -4.16
C ALA A 227 -26.62 -7.51 -3.35
N ILE A 228 -26.29 -8.51 -2.52
CA ILE A 228 -25.05 -8.52 -1.73
C ILE A 228 -23.85 -8.78 -2.64
N LEU A 229 -23.94 -9.75 -3.55
CA LEU A 229 -22.88 -10.04 -4.53
C LEU A 229 -22.52 -8.79 -5.33
N ALA A 230 -23.53 -8.14 -5.92
CA ALA A 230 -23.33 -6.98 -6.78
C ALA A 230 -22.91 -5.70 -6.04
N ALA A 231 -23.24 -5.59 -4.75
CA ALA A 231 -22.77 -4.46 -3.93
C ALA A 231 -21.31 -4.62 -3.52
N ARG A 232 -20.87 -5.86 -3.24
CA ARG A 232 -19.62 -6.17 -2.55
C ARG A 232 -18.48 -6.60 -3.47
N SER A 233 -18.79 -6.89 -4.72
CA SER A 233 -17.82 -7.28 -5.75
C SER A 233 -18.24 -6.69 -7.09
N PRO A 234 -17.43 -5.80 -7.68
CA PRO A 234 -17.70 -5.28 -9.02
C PRO A 234 -17.63 -6.37 -10.10
N PHE A 235 -16.84 -7.43 -9.90
CA PHE A 235 -16.89 -8.63 -10.73
C PHE A 235 -18.31 -9.22 -10.75
N PHE A 236 -18.88 -9.53 -9.58
CA PHE A 236 -20.23 -10.07 -9.51
C PHE A 236 -21.30 -9.04 -9.91
N HIS A 237 -21.05 -7.75 -9.73
CA HIS A 237 -21.91 -6.69 -10.27
C HIS A 237 -22.07 -6.82 -11.78
N GLY A 238 -20.95 -6.97 -12.50
CA GLY A 238 -20.97 -7.17 -13.96
C GLY A 238 -21.73 -8.44 -14.37
N VAL A 239 -21.55 -9.53 -13.63
CA VAL A 239 -22.30 -10.79 -13.85
C VAL A 239 -23.80 -10.58 -13.67
N VAL A 240 -24.21 -9.91 -12.59
CA VAL A 240 -25.62 -9.62 -12.29
C VAL A 240 -26.23 -8.68 -13.32
N GLN A 241 -25.52 -7.64 -13.72
CA GLN A 241 -26.03 -6.63 -14.65
C GLN A 241 -26.29 -7.22 -16.05
N ARG A 242 -25.40 -8.10 -16.54
CA ARG A 242 -25.57 -8.78 -17.84
C ARG A 242 -26.78 -9.72 -17.86
N ARG A 243 -27.15 -10.33 -16.73
CA ARG A 243 -28.27 -11.28 -16.62
C ARG A 243 -29.59 -10.63 -16.19
N SER A 244 -29.58 -9.39 -15.69
CA SER A 244 -30.78 -8.65 -15.29
C SER A 244 -31.80 -8.49 -16.43
N THR A 245 -31.35 -8.50 -17.68
CA THR A 245 -32.20 -8.40 -18.87
C THR A 245 -32.83 -9.73 -19.31
N GLU A 246 -32.30 -10.88 -18.87
CA GLU A 246 -32.68 -12.21 -19.40
C GLU A 246 -33.19 -13.21 -18.33
N ALA A 247 -32.85 -13.02 -17.05
CA ALA A 247 -33.18 -13.97 -15.98
C ALA A 247 -34.47 -13.60 -15.21
N LEU A 248 -35.62 -13.67 -15.90
CA LEU A 248 -36.96 -13.48 -15.30
C LEU A 248 -37.58 -14.77 -14.71
N ARG A 249 -36.83 -15.88 -14.64
CA ARG A 249 -37.30 -17.11 -13.98
C ARG A 249 -36.16 -17.78 -13.19
N GLY A 250 -36.36 -17.96 -11.88
CA GLY A 250 -35.51 -18.81 -11.04
C GLY A 250 -34.35 -18.12 -10.32
N ARG A 251 -33.63 -18.93 -9.52
CA ARG A 251 -32.44 -18.53 -8.76
C ARG A 251 -31.23 -18.44 -9.71
N MET A 252 -30.48 -17.33 -9.66
CA MET A 252 -29.31 -17.15 -10.54
C MET A 252 -28.18 -18.06 -10.07
N ARG A 253 -27.65 -18.91 -10.96
CA ARG A 253 -26.53 -19.81 -10.67
C ARG A 253 -25.26 -19.30 -11.33
N VAL A 254 -24.26 -18.94 -10.52
CA VAL A 254 -22.93 -18.51 -10.97
C VAL A 254 -21.98 -19.67 -10.73
N VAL A 255 -21.54 -20.34 -11.80
CA VAL A 255 -20.59 -21.46 -11.69
C VAL A 255 -19.18 -20.89 -11.73
N LEU A 256 -18.41 -21.20 -10.69
CA LEU A 256 -17.01 -20.83 -10.55
C LEU A 256 -16.15 -22.07 -10.81
N ASP A 257 -15.15 -21.92 -11.68
CA ASP A 257 -14.22 -22.99 -12.00
C ASP A 257 -13.30 -23.28 -10.80
N GLY A 258 -13.33 -24.52 -10.30
CA GLY A 258 -12.52 -24.97 -9.17
C GLY A 258 -11.01 -24.97 -9.44
N SER A 259 -10.60 -24.97 -10.71
CA SER A 259 -9.19 -24.85 -11.10
C SER A 259 -8.65 -23.43 -10.90
N VAL A 260 -9.51 -22.42 -10.97
CA VAL A 260 -9.15 -21.00 -10.82
C VAL A 260 -9.47 -20.50 -9.41
N VAL A 261 -10.65 -20.86 -8.88
CA VAL A 261 -11.06 -20.55 -7.51
C VAL A 261 -11.37 -21.86 -6.80
N PRO A 262 -10.38 -22.45 -6.09
CA PRO A 262 -10.56 -23.71 -5.39
C PRO A 262 -11.77 -23.70 -4.46
N LEU A 263 -12.56 -24.79 -4.49
CA LEU A 263 -13.76 -24.97 -3.66
C LEU A 263 -13.48 -24.75 -2.16
N ARG A 264 -12.27 -25.05 -1.69
CA ARG A 264 -11.82 -24.83 -0.30
C ARG A 264 -11.99 -23.37 0.16
N PHE A 265 -11.92 -22.39 -0.75
CA PHE A 265 -12.07 -20.98 -0.43
C PHE A 265 -13.52 -20.49 -0.44
N ALA A 266 -14.49 -21.32 -0.86
CA ALA A 266 -15.88 -20.91 -1.03
C ALA A 266 -16.47 -20.26 0.24
N ARG A 267 -16.19 -20.84 1.43
CA ARG A 267 -16.67 -20.29 2.71
C ARG A 267 -16.05 -18.93 3.03
N LEU A 268 -14.75 -18.74 2.78
CA LEU A 268 -14.05 -17.49 3.05
C LEU A 268 -14.56 -16.37 2.13
N ILE A 269 -14.73 -16.68 0.85
CA ILE A 269 -15.31 -15.78 -0.15
C ILE A 269 -16.71 -15.34 0.26
N LEU A 270 -17.59 -16.29 0.60
CA LEU A 270 -18.95 -15.99 1.07
C LEU A 270 -18.94 -15.16 2.36
N CYS A 271 -18.10 -15.51 3.33
CA CYS A 271 -17.95 -14.72 4.55
C CYS A 271 -17.51 -13.27 4.26
N SER A 272 -16.54 -13.05 3.36
CA SER A 272 -16.06 -11.70 3.00
C SER A 272 -17.10 -10.82 2.30
N LEU A 273 -18.05 -11.44 1.60
CA LEU A 273 -19.14 -10.73 0.95
C LEU A 273 -20.11 -10.16 2.00
N TYR A 274 -20.45 -10.95 3.03
CA TYR A 274 -21.41 -10.56 4.06
C TYR A 274 -20.78 -9.86 5.27
N GLN A 275 -19.48 -9.99 5.48
CA GLN A 275 -18.76 -9.50 6.64
C GLN A 275 -17.44 -8.87 6.23
N ASP A 276 -17.02 -7.83 6.94
CA ASP A 276 -15.72 -7.16 6.71
C ASP A 276 -14.56 -7.86 7.42
N ASN A 277 -14.84 -8.83 8.31
CA ASN A 277 -13.83 -9.57 9.04
C ASN A 277 -13.96 -11.06 8.73
N VAL A 278 -12.87 -11.68 8.29
CA VAL A 278 -12.83 -13.07 7.87
C VAL A 278 -11.79 -13.81 8.71
N ASP A 279 -12.19 -14.95 9.26
CA ASP A 279 -11.28 -15.80 10.03
C ASP A 279 -10.54 -16.76 9.11
N LEU A 280 -9.25 -16.48 8.91
CA LEU A 280 -8.34 -17.26 8.05
C LEU A 280 -7.82 -18.54 8.72
N SER A 281 -8.14 -18.78 10.01
CA SER A 281 -7.72 -19.99 10.72
C SER A 281 -8.33 -21.28 10.15
N SER A 282 -9.37 -21.15 9.32
CA SER A 282 -10.09 -22.26 8.69
C SER A 282 -9.44 -22.80 7.41
N LEU A 283 -8.32 -22.21 6.96
CA LEU A 283 -7.53 -22.73 5.84
C LEU A 283 -6.95 -24.12 6.22
N ALA A 284 -7.32 -25.13 5.44
CA ALA A 284 -6.96 -26.52 5.68
C ALA A 284 -5.70 -26.86 4.88
N CYS A 285 -4.54 -26.77 5.54
CA CYS A 285 -3.21 -26.89 4.93
C CYS A 285 -3.03 -28.18 4.10
N THR A 286 -3.23 -28.07 2.79
CA THR A 286 -2.77 -29.02 1.78
C THR A 286 -1.31 -28.74 1.38
N THR A 287 -0.90 -27.47 1.45
CA THR A 287 0.45 -26.96 1.21
C THR A 287 0.91 -26.09 2.39
N THR A 288 1.95 -25.27 2.22
CA THR A 288 2.33 -24.32 3.27
C THR A 288 1.26 -23.24 3.42
N PHE A 289 1.01 -22.77 4.65
CA PHE A 289 0.01 -21.75 4.93
C PHE A 289 0.24 -20.44 4.14
N ALA A 290 1.51 -20.13 3.81
CA ALA A 290 1.84 -18.96 2.99
C ALA A 290 1.39 -19.12 1.53
N GLU A 291 1.59 -20.29 0.92
CA GLU A 291 1.14 -20.57 -0.45
C GLU A 291 -0.39 -20.53 -0.55
N GLU A 292 -1.11 -21.09 0.44
CA GLU A 292 -2.58 -21.02 0.44
C GLU A 292 -3.10 -19.58 0.55
N LEU A 293 -2.41 -18.72 1.30
CA LEU A 293 -2.75 -17.29 1.38
C LEU A 293 -2.44 -16.54 0.09
N MET A 294 -1.38 -16.92 -0.64
CA MET A 294 -1.06 -16.36 -1.95
C MET A 294 -2.14 -16.71 -2.98
N GLU A 295 -2.56 -17.97 -3.03
CA GLU A 295 -3.66 -18.42 -3.89
C GLU A 295 -4.99 -17.75 -3.52
N LEU A 296 -5.31 -17.66 -2.23
CA LEU A 296 -6.52 -16.97 -1.76
C LEU A 296 -6.47 -15.47 -2.10
N TYR A 297 -5.31 -14.83 -1.98
CA TYR A 297 -5.11 -13.44 -2.39
C TYR A 297 -5.44 -13.29 -3.88
N GLU A 298 -4.89 -14.15 -4.75
CA GLU A 298 -5.13 -14.10 -6.19
C GLU A 298 -6.61 -14.26 -6.54
N ALA A 299 -7.28 -15.27 -5.94
CA ALA A 299 -8.70 -15.47 -6.11
C ALA A 299 -9.52 -14.26 -5.61
N SER A 300 -9.15 -13.68 -4.47
CA SER A 300 -9.83 -12.51 -3.90
C SER A 300 -9.65 -11.25 -4.75
N ARG A 301 -8.47 -11.07 -5.36
CA ARG A 301 -8.18 -9.96 -6.27
C ARG A 301 -8.96 -10.11 -7.57
N MET A 302 -9.04 -11.32 -8.11
CA MET A 302 -9.82 -11.62 -9.31
C MET A 302 -11.31 -11.36 -9.11
N LEU A 303 -11.85 -11.75 -7.95
CA LEU A 303 -13.25 -11.50 -7.59
C LEU A 303 -13.48 -10.06 -7.06
N GLU A 304 -12.45 -9.22 -7.04
CA GLU A 304 -12.46 -7.84 -6.56
C GLU A 304 -13.02 -7.68 -5.12
N LEU A 305 -12.56 -8.55 -4.22
CA LEU A 305 -12.92 -8.59 -2.81
C LEU A 305 -11.85 -7.90 -1.96
N ASP A 306 -11.90 -6.56 -1.90
CA ASP A 306 -10.85 -5.73 -1.29
C ASP A 306 -10.54 -6.09 0.16
N THR A 307 -11.57 -6.37 0.96
CA THR A 307 -11.41 -6.73 2.38
C THR A 307 -10.65 -8.04 2.53
N LEU A 308 -11.03 -9.06 1.76
CA LEU A 308 -10.35 -10.36 1.78
C LEU A 308 -8.92 -10.25 1.24
N THR A 309 -8.73 -9.47 0.17
CA THR A 309 -7.41 -9.17 -0.39
C THR A 309 -6.48 -8.60 0.68
N GLN A 310 -6.93 -7.56 1.39
CA GLN A 310 -6.14 -6.94 2.47
C GLN A 310 -5.94 -7.86 3.67
N CYS A 311 -6.92 -8.70 4.02
CA CYS A 311 -6.73 -9.70 5.07
C CYS A 311 -5.60 -10.70 4.72
N CYS A 312 -5.53 -11.14 3.46
CA CYS A 312 -4.45 -12.02 3.00
C CYS A 312 -3.10 -11.31 3.03
N GLU A 313 -3.04 -10.04 2.58
CA GLU A 313 -1.82 -9.22 2.66
C GLU A 313 -1.32 -9.07 4.11
N ASP A 314 -2.22 -8.75 5.03
CA ASP A 314 -1.87 -8.54 6.43
C ASP A 314 -1.38 -9.84 7.08
N ALA A 315 -2.04 -10.97 6.79
CA ALA A 315 -1.62 -12.29 7.25
C ALA A 315 -0.24 -12.69 6.68
N LEU A 316 0.01 -12.48 5.39
CA LEU A 316 1.31 -12.76 4.77
C LEU A 316 2.43 -11.92 5.40
N VAL A 317 2.16 -10.66 5.71
CA VAL A 317 3.13 -9.78 6.39
C VAL A 317 3.40 -10.25 7.83
N GLU A 318 2.39 -10.75 8.54
CA GLU A 318 2.55 -11.32 9.87
C GLU A 318 3.36 -12.64 9.88
N LEU A 319 3.32 -13.39 8.77
CA LEU A 319 4.06 -14.64 8.59
C LEU A 319 5.52 -14.44 8.14
N LEU A 320 5.96 -13.21 7.88
CA LEU A 320 7.33 -12.95 7.43
C LEU A 320 8.36 -13.45 8.45
N SER A 321 9.20 -14.34 7.97
CA SER A 321 10.26 -15.02 8.72
C SER A 321 11.40 -15.39 7.76
N PRO A 322 12.57 -15.82 8.26
CA PRO A 322 13.66 -16.25 7.40
C PRO A 322 13.30 -17.40 6.45
N GLU A 323 12.31 -18.23 6.82
CA GLU A 323 11.86 -19.39 6.04
C GLU A 323 10.85 -18.99 4.95
N THR A 324 9.95 -18.06 5.24
CA THR A 324 8.87 -17.64 4.34
C THR A 324 9.27 -16.51 3.40
N LEU A 325 10.31 -15.73 3.74
CA LEU A 325 10.68 -14.50 3.03
C LEU A 325 10.94 -14.70 1.53
N LEU A 326 11.66 -15.76 1.15
CA LEU A 326 12.03 -15.98 -0.25
C LEU A 326 10.81 -16.25 -1.12
N ALA A 327 9.96 -17.19 -0.72
CA ALA A 327 8.74 -17.52 -1.43
C ALA A 327 7.81 -16.29 -1.54
N VAL A 328 7.68 -15.51 -0.45
CA VAL A 328 6.88 -14.28 -0.46
C VAL A 328 7.46 -13.23 -1.40
N LEU A 329 8.78 -13.04 -1.44
CA LEU A 329 9.42 -12.09 -2.36
C LEU A 329 9.23 -12.52 -3.82
N GLU A 330 9.49 -13.78 -4.14
CA GLU A 330 9.34 -14.32 -5.48
C GLU A 330 7.90 -14.20 -5.98
N TRP A 331 6.92 -14.58 -5.15
CA TRP A 331 5.50 -14.42 -5.46
C TRP A 331 5.11 -12.95 -5.63
N SER A 332 5.57 -12.08 -4.74
CA SER A 332 5.20 -10.66 -4.76
C SER A 332 5.78 -9.88 -5.95
N ASP A 333 6.77 -10.46 -6.65
CA ASP A 333 7.38 -9.90 -7.85
C ASP A 333 6.62 -10.28 -9.13
N LEU A 334 5.76 -11.28 -9.05
CA LEU A 334 4.88 -11.66 -10.14
C LEU A 334 3.85 -10.54 -10.39
N PRO A 335 3.36 -10.34 -11.62
CA PRO A 335 2.39 -9.29 -11.95
C PRO A 335 1.04 -9.45 -11.21
N HIS A 336 0.72 -10.67 -10.78
CA HIS A 336 -0.44 -10.98 -9.95
C HIS A 336 -0.17 -10.92 -8.45
N GLY A 337 1.10 -10.80 -8.03
CA GLY A 337 1.50 -10.66 -6.64
C GLY A 337 1.09 -9.32 -6.02
N SER A 338 1.14 -9.24 -4.69
CA SER A 338 0.82 -8.00 -3.98
C SER A 338 2.00 -7.02 -3.94
N PRO A 339 1.88 -5.82 -4.53
CA PRO A 339 2.91 -4.79 -4.42
C PRO A 339 3.06 -4.27 -2.98
N PHE A 340 1.99 -4.33 -2.18
CA PHE A 340 2.06 -3.98 -0.76
C PHE A 340 2.91 -5.00 0.00
N VAL A 341 2.65 -6.29 -0.17
CA VAL A 341 3.44 -7.36 0.47
C VAL A 341 4.90 -7.30 0.02
N ARG A 342 5.18 -7.07 -1.27
CA ARG A 342 6.56 -6.85 -1.77
C ARG A 342 7.29 -5.77 -0.98
N ARG A 343 6.67 -4.60 -0.79
CA ARG A 343 7.25 -3.49 -0.01
C ARG A 343 7.50 -3.88 1.44
N GLN A 344 6.56 -4.59 2.07
CA GLN A 344 6.70 -5.04 3.45
C GLN A 344 7.78 -6.13 3.60
N ALA A 345 7.89 -7.06 2.65
CA ALA A 345 8.93 -8.09 2.62
C ALA A 345 10.32 -7.48 2.43
N LEU A 346 10.48 -6.49 1.54
CA LEU A 346 11.72 -5.72 1.39
C LEU A 346 12.02 -4.85 2.62
N ALA A 347 11.00 -4.31 3.30
CA ALA A 347 11.18 -3.62 4.58
C ALA A 347 11.69 -4.56 5.66
N PHE A 348 11.11 -5.76 5.77
CA PHE A 348 11.57 -6.81 6.67
C PHE A 348 13.01 -7.23 6.38
N LEU A 349 13.36 -7.44 5.10
CA LEU A 349 14.72 -7.78 4.69
C LEU A 349 15.74 -6.67 5.04
N ARG A 350 15.35 -5.40 4.95
CA ARG A 350 16.19 -4.26 5.36
C ARG A 350 16.36 -4.17 6.87
N ASP A 351 15.27 -4.35 7.62
CA ASP A 351 15.24 -4.16 9.08
C ASP A 351 15.88 -5.34 9.83
N GLU A 352 15.76 -6.57 9.32
CA GLU A 352 16.30 -7.79 9.94
C GLU A 352 17.54 -8.33 9.19
N PHE A 353 18.20 -7.50 8.37
CA PHE A 353 19.29 -7.91 7.47
C PHE A 353 20.40 -8.69 8.19
N SER A 354 20.95 -8.15 9.29
CA SER A 354 22.04 -8.82 10.03
C SER A 354 21.61 -10.18 10.60
N ALA A 355 20.36 -10.32 11.06
CA ALA A 355 19.84 -11.60 11.52
C ALA A 355 19.67 -12.59 10.35
N LEU A 356 19.08 -12.14 9.24
CA LEU A 356 18.86 -12.94 8.05
C LEU A 356 20.17 -13.41 7.41
N ALA A 357 21.20 -12.56 7.38
CA ALA A 357 22.52 -12.88 6.82
C ALA A 357 23.22 -14.08 7.49
N THR A 358 22.84 -14.42 8.73
CA THR A 358 23.33 -15.62 9.42
C THR A 358 22.64 -16.90 8.94
N SER A 359 21.41 -16.79 8.43
CA SER A 359 20.63 -17.91 7.92
C SER A 359 21.19 -18.43 6.60
N PRO A 360 21.27 -19.77 6.39
CA PRO A 360 21.66 -20.32 5.10
C PRO A 360 20.67 -19.98 3.98
N ALA A 361 19.39 -19.76 4.31
CA ALA A 361 18.36 -19.37 3.34
C ALA A 361 18.71 -18.05 2.63
N PHE A 362 19.38 -17.11 3.33
CA PHE A 362 19.79 -15.84 2.74
C PHE A 362 20.69 -16.00 1.51
N LEU A 363 21.50 -17.08 1.45
CA LEU A 363 22.38 -17.33 0.32
C LEU A 363 21.62 -17.63 -0.97
N GLN A 364 20.33 -17.98 -0.89
CA GLN A 364 19.46 -18.22 -2.04
C GLN A 364 18.78 -16.95 -2.57
N LEU A 365 18.91 -15.81 -1.87
CA LEU A 365 18.32 -14.55 -2.29
C LEU A 365 18.80 -14.15 -3.70
N SER A 366 17.90 -13.61 -4.52
CA SER A 366 18.24 -13.15 -5.87
C SER A 366 19.20 -11.96 -5.84
N LYS A 367 20.03 -11.83 -6.90
CA LYS A 367 20.92 -10.65 -7.08
C LYS A 367 20.10 -9.34 -7.07
N HIS A 368 18.91 -9.37 -7.67
CA HIS A 368 18.02 -8.22 -7.79
C HIS A 368 17.56 -7.71 -6.42
N HIS A 369 17.03 -8.60 -5.57
CA HIS A 369 16.58 -8.23 -4.22
C HIS A 369 17.74 -7.74 -3.35
N LEU A 370 18.90 -8.41 -3.43
CA LEU A 370 20.08 -7.99 -2.69
C LEU A 370 20.52 -6.57 -3.13
N LEU A 371 20.60 -6.31 -4.43
CA LEU A 371 20.96 -4.99 -4.96
C LEU A 371 19.99 -3.89 -4.50
N GLN A 372 18.68 -4.15 -4.56
CA GLN A 372 17.65 -3.20 -4.13
C GLN A 372 17.77 -2.84 -2.64
N VAL A 373 18.07 -3.81 -1.79
CA VAL A 373 18.25 -3.61 -0.35
C VAL A 373 19.55 -2.87 -0.06
N LEU A 374 20.64 -3.19 -0.77
CA LEU A 374 21.93 -2.51 -0.63
C LEU A 374 21.92 -1.06 -1.14
N GLN A 375 21.03 -0.69 -2.06
CA GLN A 375 20.85 0.71 -2.46
C GLN A 375 20.20 1.56 -1.37
N SER A 376 19.45 0.95 -0.45
CA SER A 376 18.68 1.68 0.56
C SER A 376 19.56 2.28 1.66
N ASP A 377 19.31 3.55 1.98
CA ASP A 377 19.95 4.21 3.13
C ASP A 377 19.48 3.68 4.50
N PHE A 378 18.40 2.90 4.54
CA PHE A 378 17.74 2.46 5.78
C PHE A 378 18.09 1.02 6.19
N LEU A 379 19.07 0.41 5.52
CA LEU A 379 19.54 -0.94 5.83
C LEU A 379 20.11 -1.03 7.24
N GLN A 380 19.62 -1.98 8.05
CA GLN A 380 20.09 -2.19 9.43
C GLN A 380 21.29 -3.14 9.48
N ALA A 381 22.43 -2.69 8.96
CA ALA A 381 23.71 -3.38 9.04
C ALA A 381 24.88 -2.41 8.92
N SER A 382 26.03 -2.78 9.49
CA SER A 382 27.28 -2.05 9.26
C SER A 382 27.84 -2.31 7.86
N GLU A 383 28.60 -1.37 7.29
CA GLU A 383 29.22 -1.55 5.96
C GLU A 383 30.18 -2.74 5.92
N LEU A 384 30.82 -3.04 7.05
CA LEU A 384 31.68 -4.22 7.18
C LEU A 384 30.86 -5.51 7.07
N GLU A 385 29.73 -5.62 7.77
CA GLU A 385 28.83 -6.77 7.64
C GLU A 385 28.31 -6.89 6.22
N VAL A 386 27.88 -5.78 5.61
CA VAL A 386 27.41 -5.75 4.23
C VAL A 386 28.47 -6.32 3.29
N LEU A 387 29.74 -5.89 3.40
CA LEU A 387 30.84 -6.41 2.60
C LEU A 387 31.01 -7.93 2.79
N VAL A 388 31.06 -8.39 4.04
CA VAL A 388 31.23 -9.82 4.37
C VAL A 388 30.09 -10.65 3.80
N VAL A 389 28.85 -10.16 3.91
CA VAL A 389 27.65 -10.84 3.42
C VAL A 389 27.63 -10.91 1.90
N VAL A 390 27.97 -9.80 1.20
CA VAL A 390 28.04 -9.77 -0.27
C VAL A 390 29.10 -10.74 -0.79
N LEU A 391 30.28 -10.78 -0.17
CA LEU A 391 31.33 -11.74 -0.52
C LEU A 391 30.86 -13.18 -0.30
N LYS A 392 30.29 -13.48 0.87
CA LYS A 392 29.76 -14.81 1.21
C LYS A 392 28.66 -15.26 0.25
N TRP A 393 27.75 -14.37 -0.11
CA TRP A 393 26.68 -14.62 -1.09
C TRP A 393 27.28 -14.88 -2.48
N GLY A 394 28.22 -14.06 -2.94
CA GLY A 394 28.87 -14.22 -4.24
C GLY A 394 29.64 -15.53 -4.38
N GLU A 395 30.42 -15.89 -3.35
CA GLU A 395 31.14 -17.17 -3.31
C GLU A 395 30.18 -18.36 -3.37
N HIS A 396 29.03 -18.28 -2.68
CA HIS A 396 28.02 -19.33 -2.72
C HIS A 396 27.35 -19.45 -4.09
N GLN A 397 26.97 -18.32 -4.70
CA GLN A 397 26.32 -18.30 -6.01
C GLN A 397 27.27 -18.77 -7.12
N LEU A 398 28.55 -18.41 -7.03
CA LEU A 398 29.57 -18.90 -7.96
C LEU A 398 29.76 -20.42 -7.80
N LEU A 399 29.84 -20.91 -6.56
CA LEU A 399 29.94 -22.34 -6.29
C LEU A 399 28.73 -23.11 -6.84
N LYS A 400 27.51 -22.61 -6.65
CA LYS A 400 26.29 -23.19 -7.20
C LYS A 400 26.35 -23.29 -8.74
N ARG A 401 26.78 -22.22 -9.41
CA ARG A 401 26.96 -22.21 -10.88
C ARG A 401 28.04 -23.18 -11.34
N MET A 402 29.11 -23.37 -10.56
CA MET A 402 30.14 -24.36 -10.86
C MET A 402 29.59 -25.78 -10.73
N GLU A 403 28.82 -26.07 -9.69
CA GLU A 403 28.14 -27.35 -9.47
C GLU A 403 27.16 -27.67 -10.61
N GLU A 404 26.36 -26.70 -11.05
CA GLU A 404 25.42 -26.85 -12.18
C GLU A 404 26.11 -27.06 -13.54
N ARG A 405 27.33 -26.56 -13.72
CA ARG A 405 28.15 -26.74 -14.93
C ARG A 405 28.96 -28.03 -14.91
N GLU A 406 28.98 -28.78 -13.81
CA GLU A 406 29.75 -30.04 -13.74
C GLU A 406 29.17 -31.07 -14.73
N PRO A 407 30.01 -31.72 -15.55
CA PRO A 407 29.54 -32.81 -16.39
C PRO A 407 29.02 -33.95 -15.49
N ASN A 408 27.86 -34.51 -15.82
CA ASN A 408 27.24 -35.63 -15.08
C ASN A 408 28.17 -36.84 -14.86
N VAL A 409 29.21 -36.99 -15.68
CA VAL A 409 30.21 -38.07 -15.58
C VAL A 409 31.13 -37.88 -14.36
N VAL A 410 31.36 -36.65 -13.91
CA VAL A 410 32.33 -36.30 -12.86
C VAL A 410 31.68 -36.16 -11.49
N SER A 411 30.34 -36.00 -11.43
CA SER A 411 29.54 -35.78 -10.21
C SER A 411 29.66 -36.89 -9.15
N HIS A 412 29.92 -38.13 -9.58
CA HIS A 412 30.11 -39.29 -8.71
C HIS A 412 31.56 -39.55 -8.32
N THR A 413 32.51 -38.77 -8.86
CA THR A 413 33.95 -38.96 -8.63
C THR A 413 34.46 -38.10 -7.48
N ALA A 414 35.62 -38.45 -6.92
CA ALA A 414 36.31 -37.64 -5.92
C ALA A 414 36.70 -36.22 -6.40
N HIS A 415 36.61 -35.97 -7.72
CA HIS A 415 36.88 -34.67 -8.33
C HIS A 415 35.64 -33.76 -8.41
N SER A 416 34.44 -34.24 -8.07
CA SER A 416 33.24 -33.39 -8.00
C SER A 416 33.41 -32.28 -6.97
N VAL A 417 33.05 -31.06 -7.37
CA VAL A 417 33.02 -29.85 -6.56
C VAL A 417 32.18 -30.06 -5.31
N ALA A 418 31.04 -30.74 -5.42
CA ALA A 418 30.14 -31.03 -4.29
C ALA A 418 30.76 -31.95 -3.22
N ARG A 419 31.71 -32.82 -3.61
CA ARG A 419 32.37 -33.78 -2.71
C ARG A 419 33.65 -33.24 -2.07
N ARG A 420 34.13 -32.05 -2.47
CA ARG A 420 35.34 -31.42 -1.91
C ARG A 420 35.08 -30.75 -0.56
N ALA A 421 36.11 -30.74 0.29
CA ALA A 421 36.08 -30.05 1.57
C ALA A 421 35.82 -28.53 1.37
N PRO A 422 35.16 -27.84 2.33
CA PRO A 422 34.79 -26.42 2.20
C PRO A 422 35.95 -25.48 1.90
N ARG A 423 37.15 -25.75 2.44
CA ARG A 423 38.36 -24.95 2.17
C ARG A 423 38.83 -25.12 0.72
N SER A 424 38.92 -26.37 0.25
CA SER A 424 39.29 -26.68 -1.13
C SER A 424 38.26 -26.20 -2.15
N ARG A 425 36.98 -26.03 -1.77
CA ARG A 425 35.96 -25.41 -2.63
C ARG A 425 36.21 -23.92 -2.86
N ARG A 426 36.64 -23.19 -1.83
CA ARG A 426 36.97 -21.76 -1.95
C ARG A 426 38.20 -21.51 -2.81
N GLU A 427 39.17 -22.42 -2.78
CA GLU A 427 40.39 -22.35 -3.59
C GLU A 427 40.14 -22.52 -5.10
N LEU A 428 38.97 -23.02 -5.50
CA LEU A 428 38.59 -23.19 -6.91
C LEU A 428 37.96 -21.94 -7.51
N LEU A 429 37.59 -20.97 -6.68
CA LEU A 429 36.85 -19.80 -7.12
C LEU A 429 37.79 -18.87 -7.89
N SER A 430 37.44 -18.56 -9.13
CA SER A 430 38.15 -17.52 -9.89
C SER A 430 37.77 -16.14 -9.36
N ASP A 431 38.77 -15.37 -8.93
CA ASP A 431 38.57 -13.99 -8.50
C ASP A 431 38.07 -13.08 -9.64
N THR A 432 38.29 -13.44 -10.91
CA THR A 432 37.75 -12.69 -12.06
C THR A 432 36.25 -12.90 -12.22
N GLU A 433 35.79 -14.14 -12.20
CA GLU A 433 34.35 -14.46 -12.30
C GLU A 433 33.58 -13.95 -11.09
N LEU A 434 34.18 -14.04 -9.89
CA LEU A 434 33.60 -13.50 -8.68
C LEU A 434 33.47 -11.97 -8.73
N ARG A 435 34.49 -11.26 -9.26
CA ARG A 435 34.44 -9.81 -9.45
C ARG A 435 33.35 -9.41 -10.43
N GLU A 436 33.21 -10.11 -11.55
CA GLU A 436 32.15 -9.84 -12.54
C GLU A 436 30.77 -10.01 -11.91
N LEU A 437 30.55 -11.12 -11.19
CA LEU A 437 29.30 -11.40 -10.49
C LEU A 437 28.95 -10.31 -9.46
N LEU A 438 29.95 -9.87 -8.69
CA LEU A 438 29.79 -8.96 -7.56
C LEU A 438 29.89 -7.49 -7.93
N SER A 439 30.32 -7.13 -9.14
CA SER A 439 30.63 -5.76 -9.57
C SER A 439 29.53 -4.75 -9.19
N GLU A 440 28.29 -5.01 -9.58
CA GLU A 440 27.14 -4.14 -9.24
C GLU A 440 26.84 -4.06 -7.74
N LEU A 441 27.03 -5.16 -7.00
CA LEU A 441 26.77 -5.24 -5.56
C LEU A 441 27.86 -4.52 -4.75
N LEU A 442 29.12 -4.70 -5.13
CA LEU A 442 30.27 -4.07 -4.48
C LEU A 442 30.30 -2.56 -4.68
N CYS A 443 29.76 -2.05 -5.79
CA CYS A 443 29.52 -0.62 -5.98
C CYS A 443 28.54 -0.03 -4.95
N GLN A 444 27.70 -0.84 -4.33
CA GLN A 444 26.77 -0.40 -3.27
C GLN A 444 27.40 -0.44 -1.86
N VAL A 445 28.55 -1.09 -1.70
CA VAL A 445 29.31 -1.08 -0.43
C VAL A 445 29.97 0.27 -0.28
N ARG A 446 29.62 1.01 0.78
CA ARG A 446 30.07 2.38 0.96
C ARG A 446 31.45 2.40 1.61
N THR A 447 32.46 1.89 0.90
CA THR A 447 33.85 1.73 1.41
C THR A 447 34.50 3.04 1.86
N ALA A 448 34.05 4.18 1.33
CA ALA A 448 34.47 5.51 1.77
C ALA A 448 33.85 5.95 3.11
N HIS A 449 32.85 5.23 3.64
CA HIS A 449 32.04 5.63 4.79
C HIS A 449 32.06 4.54 5.87
N ILE A 450 32.56 4.87 7.07
CA ILE A 450 32.42 4.06 8.31
C ILE A 450 32.75 2.57 8.13
N LEU A 451 33.79 2.26 7.34
CA LEU A 451 34.36 0.91 7.28
C LEU A 451 35.72 0.94 8.01
N PRO A 452 35.94 0.09 9.03
CA PRO A 452 37.21 0.05 9.73
C PRO A 452 38.36 -0.23 8.75
N PRO A 453 39.33 0.68 8.58
CA PRO A 453 40.34 0.59 7.53
C PRO A 453 41.25 -0.65 7.66
N ASN A 454 41.37 -1.18 8.89
CA ASN A 454 42.19 -2.34 9.21
C ASN A 454 41.40 -3.66 9.23
N SER A 455 40.16 -3.68 8.73
CA SER A 455 39.36 -4.90 8.73
C SER A 455 39.94 -5.96 7.77
N GLU A 456 40.07 -7.20 8.25
CA GLU A 456 40.63 -8.30 7.44
C GLU A 456 39.83 -8.54 6.16
N ALA A 457 38.50 -8.40 6.22
CA ALA A 457 37.61 -8.57 5.08
C ALA A 457 37.88 -7.53 3.97
N LEU A 458 38.05 -6.26 4.34
CA LEU A 458 38.39 -5.19 3.38
C LEU A 458 39.77 -5.44 2.77
N VAL A 459 40.78 -5.72 3.59
CA VAL A 459 42.16 -5.96 3.14
C VAL A 459 42.24 -7.21 2.25
N SER A 460 41.46 -8.24 2.55
CA SER A 460 41.34 -9.44 1.70
C SER A 460 40.68 -9.12 0.35
N ALA A 461 39.56 -8.39 0.36
CA ALA A 461 38.86 -8.01 -0.87
C ALA A 461 39.71 -7.12 -1.79
N LEU A 462 40.49 -6.19 -1.23
CA LEU A 462 41.44 -5.36 -1.97
C LEU A 462 42.59 -6.20 -2.55
N ARG A 463 43.18 -7.12 -1.78
CA ARG A 463 44.25 -8.01 -2.28
C ARG A 463 43.80 -8.93 -3.41
N ARG A 464 42.55 -9.40 -3.37
CA ARG A 464 41.90 -10.18 -4.43
C ARG A 464 41.45 -9.31 -5.63
N GLY A 465 41.61 -7.99 -5.52
CA GLY A 465 41.17 -7.03 -6.53
C GLY A 465 39.67 -7.03 -6.77
N LEU A 466 38.84 -7.40 -5.80
CA LEU A 466 37.39 -7.51 -5.98
C LEU A 466 36.70 -6.14 -5.96
N LEU A 467 37.25 -5.18 -5.23
CA LEU A 467 36.72 -3.82 -5.13
C LEU A 467 37.25 -2.94 -6.27
N PRO A 468 36.43 -2.03 -6.83
CA PRO A 468 36.89 -1.08 -7.83
C PRO A 468 37.88 -0.10 -7.19
N CYS A 469 39.17 -0.28 -7.49
CA CYS A 469 40.21 0.68 -7.15
C CYS A 469 40.51 1.53 -8.39
N PRO A 470 40.31 2.86 -8.37
CA PRO A 470 40.78 3.71 -9.46
C PRO A 470 42.31 3.57 -9.60
N PRO A 471 42.85 3.64 -10.83
CA PRO A 471 44.29 3.51 -11.05
C PRO A 471 45.09 4.51 -10.21
N PRO A 472 46.29 4.14 -9.71
CA PRO A 472 47.14 5.02 -8.90
C PRO A 472 47.42 6.39 -9.53
N CYS A 473 47.44 6.47 -10.86
CA CYS A 473 47.65 7.71 -11.61
C CYS A 473 46.49 8.73 -11.53
N MET A 474 45.29 8.31 -11.14
CA MET A 474 44.15 9.20 -10.85
C MET A 474 44.05 9.60 -9.37
N LEU A 475 44.89 9.01 -8.51
CA LEU A 475 44.93 9.26 -7.07
C LEU A 475 45.94 10.34 -6.67
N GLY A 476 46.63 10.97 -7.63
CA GLY A 476 47.47 12.14 -7.40
C GLY A 476 48.58 11.91 -6.39
N GLY A 477 49.69 11.30 -6.84
CA GLY A 477 51.06 11.58 -6.37
C GLY A 477 51.45 11.35 -4.91
N ASP A 478 50.53 11.16 -3.97
CA ASP A 478 50.81 10.87 -2.58
C ASP A 478 50.24 9.50 -2.25
N GLU A 479 51.09 8.56 -1.81
CA GLU A 479 50.73 7.22 -1.35
C GLU A 479 49.82 7.20 -0.09
N SER A 480 49.09 8.28 0.18
CA SER A 480 48.21 8.46 1.34
C SER A 480 46.71 8.60 1.01
N CYS A 481 46.30 8.48 -0.26
CA CYS A 481 44.87 8.57 -0.62
C CYS A 481 43.99 7.40 -0.13
N ALA A 482 44.59 6.30 0.32
CA ALA A 482 43.87 5.22 1.02
C ALA A 482 43.72 5.47 2.55
N GLY A 483 44.32 6.54 3.10
CA GLY A 483 44.67 6.55 4.53
C GLY A 483 43.87 7.44 5.48
N ARG A 484 43.23 8.55 5.06
CA ARG A 484 42.61 9.47 6.04
C ARG A 484 41.63 10.52 5.51
N GLY A 485 41.75 10.93 4.25
CA GLY A 485 40.90 11.98 3.65
C GLY A 485 39.56 11.50 3.08
N SER A 486 39.40 10.19 2.83
CA SER A 486 38.22 9.62 2.17
C SER A 486 37.00 9.46 3.10
N GLN A 487 37.23 9.33 4.41
CA GLN A 487 36.17 9.09 5.42
C GLN A 487 35.22 10.30 5.60
N ARG A 488 35.57 11.43 5.00
CA ARG A 488 34.86 12.73 5.05
C ARG A 488 34.21 13.09 3.72
N ALA A 489 34.18 12.17 2.76
CA ALA A 489 33.68 12.45 1.41
C ALA A 489 32.19 12.84 1.38
N TRP A 490 31.38 12.37 2.35
CA TRP A 490 29.95 12.74 2.45
C TRP A 490 29.71 14.12 3.07
N LEU A 491 30.69 14.67 3.81
CA LEU A 491 30.64 16.07 4.28
C LEU A 491 30.85 17.06 3.13
N ARG A 492 31.32 16.58 1.98
CA ARG A 492 31.38 17.33 0.72
C ARG A 492 30.13 17.00 -0.10
N PRO A 493 29.62 17.94 -0.91
CA PRO A 493 28.52 17.66 -1.83
C PRO A 493 28.90 16.48 -2.73
N GLY A 494 28.23 15.35 -2.55
CA GLY A 494 28.50 14.09 -3.25
C GLY A 494 27.30 13.15 -3.18
N PRO A 495 27.23 12.13 -4.06
CA PRO A 495 26.03 11.32 -4.21
C PRO A 495 25.79 10.31 -3.06
N THR A 496 26.79 10.05 -2.22
CA THR A 496 26.73 8.99 -1.20
C THR A 496 26.66 9.57 0.20
N ARG A 497 25.53 9.33 0.90
CA ARG A 497 25.28 9.69 2.30
C ARG A 497 25.56 8.51 3.25
N PRO A 498 25.76 8.72 4.56
CA PRO A 498 25.89 7.60 5.52
C PRO A 498 24.61 6.76 5.57
N ARG A 499 24.72 5.46 5.87
CA ARG A 499 23.53 4.62 6.14
C ARG A 499 22.98 4.93 7.52
N LEU A 500 21.66 4.95 7.62
CA LEU A 500 20.94 5.09 8.89
C LEU A 500 20.94 3.75 9.64
N PHE A 501 22.09 3.40 10.22
CA PHE A 501 22.25 2.23 11.08
C PHE A 501 22.15 2.64 12.55
N LEU A 502 21.11 2.16 13.25
CA LEU A 502 20.75 2.72 14.56
C LEU A 502 21.88 2.71 15.61
N PRO A 503 22.71 1.65 15.74
CA PRO A 503 23.81 1.66 16.70
C PRO A 503 24.80 2.82 16.48
N TYR A 504 25.08 3.19 15.22
CA TYR A 504 25.95 4.33 14.92
C TYR A 504 25.28 5.67 15.20
N VAL A 505 23.96 5.75 15.02
CA VAL A 505 23.19 6.96 15.32
C VAL A 505 23.15 7.23 16.82
N GLU A 506 22.87 6.21 17.62
CA GLU A 506 22.83 6.31 19.08
C GLU A 506 24.20 6.72 19.61
N GLU A 507 25.27 6.06 19.14
CA GLU A 507 26.63 6.33 19.59
C GLU A 507 27.16 7.71 19.13
N ALA A 508 26.84 8.17 17.91
CA ALA A 508 27.21 9.52 17.47
C ALA A 508 26.58 10.61 18.36
N LYS A 509 25.35 10.37 18.83
CA LYS A 509 24.64 11.30 19.71
C LYS A 509 25.21 11.32 21.11
N THR A 510 25.47 10.14 21.70
CA THR A 510 26.10 10.05 23.03
C THR A 510 27.48 10.71 23.03
N TRP A 511 28.31 10.42 22.03
CA TRP A 511 29.63 11.04 21.88
C TRP A 511 29.53 12.57 21.80
N LEU A 512 28.57 13.09 21.02
CA LEU A 512 28.37 14.54 20.87
C LEU A 512 27.91 15.19 22.18
N GLU A 513 26.99 14.56 22.91
CA GLU A 513 26.49 15.04 24.21
C GLU A 513 27.62 15.10 25.26
N GLU A 514 28.47 14.06 25.33
CA GLU A 514 29.62 14.00 26.23
C GLU A 514 30.63 15.13 25.97
N HIS A 515 30.95 15.39 24.69
CA HIS A 515 31.91 16.41 24.30
C HIS A 515 31.36 17.84 24.38
N LEU A 516 30.04 18.03 24.19
CA LEU A 516 29.36 19.30 24.45
C LEU A 516 29.30 19.64 25.94
N SER A 517 29.11 18.64 26.81
CA SER A 517 29.11 18.84 28.27
C SER A 517 30.49 19.24 28.83
N SER A 518 31.56 18.95 28.08
CA SER A 518 32.95 19.20 28.47
C SER A 518 33.52 20.53 27.96
N GLN A 519 32.84 21.22 27.03
CA GLN A 519 33.23 22.53 26.49
C GLN A 519 32.10 23.55 26.65
N GLU A 520 32.26 24.55 27.53
CA GLU A 520 31.38 25.73 27.56
C GLU A 520 31.63 26.59 26.31
N LEU A 521 30.90 26.39 25.21
CA LEU A 521 30.89 27.33 24.09
C LEU A 521 29.50 27.52 23.43
N LEU A 522 29.32 28.77 23.01
CA LEU A 522 28.18 29.47 22.42
C LEU A 522 27.29 28.67 21.43
N PRO A 523 26.02 29.09 21.23
CA PRO A 523 25.07 28.39 20.36
C PRO A 523 25.68 28.14 18.98
N LEU A 524 25.74 26.88 18.56
CA LEU A 524 26.08 26.45 17.22
C LEU A 524 24.98 26.88 16.23
N GLN A 525 24.82 28.19 16.03
CA GLN A 525 24.09 28.76 14.92
C GLN A 525 25.10 29.24 13.89
N HIS A 526 25.45 28.37 12.94
CA HIS A 526 25.87 28.84 11.64
C HIS A 526 25.17 28.05 10.55
N HIS A 527 24.36 28.79 9.80
CA HIS A 527 23.98 28.50 8.43
C HIS A 527 25.19 27.93 7.69
N LEU A 528 25.14 26.64 7.33
CA LEU A 528 25.75 26.26 6.06
C LEU A 528 25.05 27.14 5.04
N SER A 529 25.81 28.08 4.48
CA SER A 529 25.38 28.94 3.39
C SER A 529 24.91 28.02 2.27
N HIS A 530 23.60 27.78 2.26
CA HIS A 530 22.88 27.31 1.10
C HIS A 530 23.28 28.27 0.00
N ILE A 531 23.97 27.77 -1.02
CA ILE A 531 23.90 28.43 -2.32
C ILE A 531 22.40 28.42 -2.63
N PRO A 532 21.70 29.56 -2.70
CA PRO A 532 20.28 29.54 -3.02
C PRO A 532 20.08 28.76 -4.32
N ASP A 533 19.00 27.98 -4.41
CA ASP A 533 18.59 27.21 -5.59
C ASP A 533 18.39 28.08 -6.86
N THR A 534 18.72 29.38 -6.79
CA THR A 534 18.73 30.32 -7.89
C THR A 534 19.94 30.14 -8.85
N LEU A 535 20.98 29.37 -8.48
CA LEU A 535 22.12 29.10 -9.38
C LEU A 535 22.03 27.77 -10.15
N TYR A 536 21.04 26.93 -9.86
CA TYR A 536 20.67 25.78 -10.68
C TYR A 536 19.15 25.76 -10.89
N MET A 537 18.64 26.77 -11.61
CA MET A 537 17.32 26.70 -12.26
C MET A 537 17.35 25.75 -13.47
N VAL A 538 17.96 24.58 -13.30
CA VAL A 538 17.70 23.41 -14.10
C VAL A 538 17.45 22.34 -13.06
N GLU A 539 16.21 22.28 -12.56
CA GLU A 539 15.61 20.98 -12.28
C GLU A 539 16.00 20.15 -13.48
N ARG A 540 16.98 19.24 -13.36
CA ARG A 540 17.21 18.28 -14.43
C ARG A 540 15.86 17.59 -14.54
N PRO A 541 15.11 17.75 -15.65
CA PRO A 541 13.96 16.89 -15.85
C PRO A 541 14.52 15.50 -15.65
N PHE A 542 13.93 14.75 -14.72
CA PHE A 542 14.19 13.33 -14.65
C PHE A 542 14.11 12.83 -16.09
N GLN A 543 15.16 12.14 -16.56
CA GLN A 543 15.10 11.51 -17.87
C GLN A 543 13.77 10.78 -17.91
N GLU A 544 12.88 11.25 -18.78
CA GLU A 544 11.63 10.60 -19.08
C GLU A 544 12.04 9.20 -19.56
N GLY A 545 12.04 8.24 -18.64
CA GLY A 545 11.82 6.85 -19.02
C GLY A 545 10.52 6.87 -19.83
N PRO A 546 10.44 6.10 -20.93
CA PRO A 546 9.29 6.14 -21.81
C PRO A 546 8.03 6.06 -20.96
N THR A 547 7.22 7.12 -20.97
CA THR A 547 5.88 7.06 -20.40
C THR A 547 5.15 6.05 -21.25
N ASP A 548 4.98 4.84 -20.72
CA ASP A 548 4.16 3.85 -21.42
C ASP A 548 2.80 4.52 -21.67
N PRO A 549 2.34 4.62 -22.92
CA PRO A 549 1.09 5.30 -23.28
C PRO A 549 -0.17 4.56 -22.77
N ALA A 550 0.01 3.57 -21.90
CA ALA A 550 -1.01 2.68 -21.36
C ALA A 550 -1.41 2.99 -19.91
N LEU A 551 -0.81 3.97 -19.23
CA LEU A 551 -1.27 4.36 -17.88
C LEU A 551 -2.65 5.02 -18.01
N PRO A 552 -3.72 4.45 -17.39
CA PRO A 552 -5.03 5.07 -17.38
C PRO A 552 -4.91 6.43 -16.67
N ALA A 553 -5.05 7.52 -17.42
CA ALA A 553 -5.00 8.85 -16.83
C ALA A 553 -6.11 8.94 -15.77
N PRO A 554 -5.81 9.30 -14.51
CA PRO A 554 -6.83 9.43 -13.49
C PRO A 554 -7.84 10.50 -13.93
N ASN A 555 -9.12 10.28 -13.65
CA ASN A 555 -10.14 11.27 -13.94
C ASN A 555 -9.85 12.59 -13.20
N GLU A 556 -10.38 13.70 -13.70
CA GLU A 556 -10.07 15.04 -13.19
C GLU A 556 -10.45 15.20 -11.70
N GLU A 557 -11.54 14.57 -11.27
CA GLU A 557 -11.96 14.59 -9.87
C GLU A 557 -10.99 13.82 -8.96
N THR A 558 -10.52 12.64 -9.37
CA THR A 558 -9.50 11.89 -8.61
C THR A 558 -8.21 12.69 -8.53
N LEU A 559 -7.77 13.35 -9.60
CA LEU A 559 -6.59 14.24 -9.56
C LEU A 559 -6.79 15.40 -8.57
N ARG A 560 -7.98 15.99 -8.52
CA ARG A 560 -8.32 17.05 -7.57
C ARG A 560 -8.22 16.54 -6.13
N GLN A 561 -8.79 15.37 -5.85
CA GLN A 561 -8.71 14.74 -4.52
C GLN A 561 -7.27 14.38 -4.14
N MET A 562 -6.48 13.86 -5.08
CA MET A 562 -5.07 13.56 -4.85
C MET A 562 -4.27 14.82 -4.48
N ARG A 563 -4.50 15.95 -5.15
CA ARG A 563 -3.83 17.23 -4.83
C ARG A 563 -4.23 17.80 -3.48
N ILE A 564 -5.51 17.70 -3.11
CA ILE A 564 -5.97 18.07 -1.77
C ILE A 564 -5.24 17.22 -0.73
N ARG A 565 -5.15 15.91 -0.98
CA ARG A 565 -4.47 14.99 -0.08
C ARG A 565 -2.96 15.26 0.02
N GLU A 566 -2.32 15.61 -1.08
CA GLU A 566 -0.91 16.02 -1.10
C GLU A 566 -0.67 17.27 -0.24
N GLU A 567 -1.55 18.28 -0.34
CA GLU A 567 -1.50 19.49 0.50
C GLU A 567 -1.64 19.15 1.98
N GLU A 568 -2.62 18.33 2.36
CA GLU A 568 -2.80 17.87 3.74
C GLU A 568 -1.53 17.21 4.28
N LEU A 569 -0.94 16.28 3.52
CA LEU A 569 0.28 15.59 3.92
C LEU A 569 1.48 16.56 4.00
N ARG A 570 1.56 17.56 3.11
CA ARG A 570 2.61 18.57 3.12
C ARG A 570 2.55 19.43 4.38
N THR A 571 1.35 19.84 4.81
CA THR A 571 1.18 20.62 6.04
C THR A 571 1.65 19.82 7.27
N GLY A 572 1.37 18.51 7.30
CA GLY A 572 1.85 17.61 8.35
C GLY A 572 3.36 17.34 8.33
N ALA A 573 4.03 17.57 7.20
CA ALA A 573 5.46 17.28 6.99
C ALA A 573 6.38 18.51 7.16
N SER A 574 5.92 19.61 7.77
CA SER A 574 6.71 20.85 7.94
C SER A 574 8.10 20.63 8.55
N ARG A 575 8.21 19.75 9.56
CA ARG A 575 9.50 19.36 10.16
C ARG A 575 10.43 18.66 9.16
N ALA A 576 9.91 17.81 8.27
CA ALA A 576 10.76 17.14 7.28
C ALA A 576 11.37 18.16 6.29
N TYR A 577 10.57 19.14 5.85
CA TYR A 577 11.06 20.23 4.99
C TYR A 577 12.06 21.18 5.65
N SER A 578 12.13 21.22 6.98
CA SER A 578 13.11 22.04 7.71
C SER A 578 14.42 21.32 7.99
N VAL A 579 14.40 19.98 8.14
CA VAL A 579 15.57 19.18 8.51
C VAL A 579 16.26 18.58 7.28
N VAL A 580 15.51 18.18 6.25
CA VAL A 580 16.05 17.53 5.04
C VAL A 580 16.53 18.58 4.05
N ALA A 581 17.77 18.43 3.56
CA ALA A 581 18.37 19.33 2.58
C ALA A 581 17.65 19.25 1.21
N ASN A 582 17.45 18.05 0.68
CA ASN A 582 16.77 17.84 -0.60
C ASN A 582 15.24 17.78 -0.41
N ARG A 583 14.57 18.92 -0.60
CA ARG A 583 13.10 19.01 -0.48
C ARG A 583 12.36 18.12 -1.49
N GLY A 584 12.96 17.84 -2.65
CA GLY A 584 12.36 16.99 -3.69
C GLY A 584 12.16 15.54 -3.22
N GLU A 585 13.03 15.01 -2.36
CA GLU A 585 12.86 13.67 -1.77
C GLU A 585 11.65 13.62 -0.83
N VAL A 586 11.46 14.65 -0.01
CA VAL A 586 10.30 14.77 0.87
C VAL A 586 9.03 14.79 0.03
N THR A 587 8.96 15.66 -0.99
CA THR A 587 7.81 15.76 -1.88
C THR A 587 7.51 14.43 -2.58
N ARG A 588 8.54 13.75 -3.11
CA ARG A 588 8.38 12.45 -3.78
C ARG A 588 7.79 11.38 -2.86
N LEU A 589 8.25 11.29 -1.60
CA LEU A 589 7.72 10.32 -0.64
C LEU A 589 6.26 10.60 -0.28
N LEU A 590 5.88 11.88 -0.15
CA LEU A 590 4.48 12.26 0.04
C LEU A 590 3.63 11.92 -1.18
N GLN A 591 4.11 12.19 -2.39
CA GLN A 591 3.41 11.86 -3.63
C GLN A 591 3.22 10.35 -3.82
N LEU A 592 4.26 9.54 -3.52
CA LEU A 592 4.14 8.08 -3.51
C LEU A 592 3.05 7.60 -2.54
N ARG A 593 3.00 8.19 -1.34
CA ARG A 593 1.94 7.89 -0.38
C ARG A 593 0.56 8.21 -0.95
N VAL A 594 0.37 9.39 -1.55
CA VAL A 594 -0.90 9.79 -2.17
C VAL A 594 -1.29 8.79 -3.25
N VAL A 595 -0.42 8.55 -4.23
CA VAL A 595 -0.68 7.65 -5.36
C VAL A 595 -1.12 6.26 -4.88
N ARG A 596 -0.43 5.71 -3.87
CA ARG A 596 -0.76 4.41 -3.27
C ARG A 596 -2.08 4.42 -2.48
N GLU A 597 -2.41 5.49 -1.75
CA GLU A 597 -3.71 5.67 -1.07
C GLU A 597 -4.90 5.66 -2.06
N PHE A 598 -4.66 6.02 -3.33
CA PHE A 598 -5.67 5.99 -4.40
C PHE A 598 -5.61 4.70 -5.26
N GLY A 599 -4.76 3.74 -4.92
CA GLY A 599 -4.65 2.46 -5.63
C GLY A 599 -4.01 2.56 -7.01
N LEU A 600 -3.20 3.60 -7.26
CA LEU A 600 -2.50 3.82 -8.52
C LEU A 600 -1.05 3.29 -8.44
N PRO A 601 -0.44 2.91 -9.59
CA PRO A 601 0.94 2.44 -9.64
C PRO A 601 1.93 3.57 -9.35
N ASP A 602 3.14 3.26 -8.87
CA ASP A 602 4.14 4.25 -8.42
C ASP A 602 4.56 5.22 -9.55
N GLU A 603 4.49 4.79 -10.81
CA GLU A 603 4.74 5.60 -12.00
C GLU A 603 3.78 6.79 -12.13
N ALA A 604 2.57 6.70 -11.56
CA ALA A 604 1.57 7.76 -11.59
C ALA A 604 1.98 9.01 -10.78
N VAL A 605 3.08 8.95 -10.01
CA VAL A 605 3.70 10.14 -9.38
C VAL A 605 4.04 11.20 -10.44
N ALA A 606 4.43 10.81 -11.65
CA ALA A 606 4.73 11.74 -12.74
C ALA A 606 3.52 12.62 -13.11
N VAL A 607 2.29 12.11 -12.95
CA VAL A 607 1.05 12.85 -13.24
C VAL A 607 0.83 13.99 -12.24
N LEU A 608 1.21 13.81 -10.96
CA LEU A 608 1.14 14.88 -9.96
C LEU A 608 2.18 15.98 -10.21
N GLN A 609 3.30 15.63 -10.86
CA GLN A 609 4.37 16.55 -11.21
C GLN A 609 4.03 17.41 -12.43
N GLN A 610 3.11 16.96 -13.29
CA GLN A 610 2.58 17.75 -14.39
C GLN A 610 1.71 18.88 -13.83
N ARG A 611 2.27 20.10 -13.80
CA ARG A 611 1.48 21.33 -13.64
C ARG A 611 0.52 21.41 -14.83
N LEU A 612 -0.78 21.29 -14.58
CA LEU A 612 -1.77 21.77 -15.55
C LEU A 612 -1.42 23.24 -15.85
N PRO A 613 -1.31 23.67 -17.11
CA PRO A 613 -1.28 25.09 -17.41
C PRO A 613 -2.52 25.70 -16.75
N ALA A 614 -2.33 26.78 -16.00
CA ALA A 614 -3.42 27.49 -15.34
C ALA A 614 -4.49 27.87 -16.38
N SER A 615 -5.50 27.03 -16.54
CA SER A 615 -6.62 27.29 -17.43
C SER A 615 -7.52 28.31 -16.72
N GLN A 616 -7.36 29.56 -17.12
CA GLN A 616 -8.41 30.56 -17.21
C GLN A 616 -9.26 30.75 -15.94
N HIS A 617 -8.62 31.18 -14.85
CA HIS A 617 -9.30 32.13 -13.99
C HIS A 617 -9.26 33.48 -14.69
N GLU A 618 -10.42 33.96 -15.16
CA GLU A 618 -10.60 35.36 -15.52
C GLU A 618 -10.15 36.23 -14.34
N GLU A 619 -8.95 36.79 -14.44
CA GLU A 619 -8.55 37.94 -13.64
C GLU A 619 -9.48 39.09 -14.02
N ARG A 620 -10.55 39.29 -13.26
CA ARG A 620 -11.21 40.58 -13.18
C ARG A 620 -10.21 41.56 -12.59
N SER A 621 -9.53 42.26 -13.49
CA SER A 621 -8.70 43.43 -13.24
C SER A 621 -9.44 44.42 -12.34
N VAL A 622 -8.98 44.56 -11.10
CA VAL A 622 -9.22 45.77 -10.30
C VAL A 622 -8.09 46.74 -10.65
N PRO A 623 -8.35 47.97 -11.13
CA PRO A 623 -7.28 48.88 -11.51
C PRO A 623 -6.51 49.34 -10.27
N ARG A 624 -5.18 49.18 -10.29
CA ARG A 624 -4.24 49.76 -9.33
C ARG A 624 -4.29 51.29 -9.42
N PRO A 625 -4.30 52.04 -8.29
CA PRO A 625 -4.07 53.47 -8.32
C PRO A 625 -2.58 53.76 -8.55
N THR A 626 -2.29 54.53 -9.60
CA THR A 626 -0.99 55.11 -9.89
C THR A 626 -0.68 56.19 -8.86
N LEU A 627 0.44 56.07 -8.13
CA LEU A 627 1.00 57.20 -7.37
C LEU A 627 2.47 57.40 -7.76
N LEU A 628 2.70 58.57 -8.33
CA LEU A 628 3.99 59.13 -8.73
C LEU A 628 4.91 59.27 -7.52
N ALA A 629 6.18 58.93 -7.71
CA ALA A 629 7.25 59.12 -6.74
C ALA A 629 7.55 60.62 -6.52
N PRO A 630 7.94 61.04 -5.30
CA PRO A 630 8.70 62.26 -5.11
C PRO A 630 10.17 61.96 -4.77
N GLU A 631 11.04 62.79 -5.34
CA GLU A 631 12.48 62.86 -5.07
C GLU A 631 12.80 63.70 -3.81
N VAL A 632 13.80 63.21 -3.06
CA VAL A 632 14.87 63.94 -2.33
C VAL A 632 14.45 65.00 -1.28
N ASP A 633 14.73 64.81 0.02
CA ASP A 633 16.01 65.17 0.68
C ASP A 633 15.94 65.09 2.23
N SER A 634 17.12 64.93 2.84
CA SER A 634 17.52 65.43 4.17
C SER A 634 17.03 64.84 5.52
N GLN A 635 18.06 64.42 6.27
CA GLN A 635 18.32 64.64 7.71
C GLN A 635 17.81 63.66 8.79
N TRP A 636 18.80 63.34 9.64
CA TRP A 636 18.83 62.49 10.82
C TRP A 636 17.76 62.76 11.88
N VAL A 637 17.39 61.74 12.67
CA VAL A 637 17.71 61.62 14.12
C VAL A 637 17.04 60.38 14.74
N LYS A 638 17.82 59.66 15.56
CA LYS A 638 17.47 58.55 16.46
C LYS A 638 16.28 58.88 17.36
N LEU A 639 15.46 57.89 17.75
CA LEU A 639 14.97 57.74 19.14
C LEU A 639 14.51 56.30 19.42
N ARG A 640 14.57 55.94 20.70
CA ARG A 640 14.60 54.60 21.34
C ARG A 640 13.20 54.02 21.68
N PRO A 641 13.12 52.77 22.18
CA PRO A 641 11.92 51.90 22.19
C PRO A 641 11.12 51.93 23.51
N ALA A 642 9.83 51.57 23.45
CA ALA A 642 8.89 51.27 24.56
C ALA A 642 7.46 51.24 23.96
N LEU A 643 6.44 50.45 24.34
CA LEU A 643 6.13 49.51 25.41
C LEU A 643 4.89 48.72 24.94
N TRP A 644 4.81 47.42 25.22
CA TRP A 644 3.56 46.64 25.17
C TRP A 644 2.68 47.01 26.38
N PRO A 645 1.35 46.83 26.26
CA PRO A 645 0.61 46.21 27.35
C PRO A 645 -0.28 45.04 26.90
N GLU A 646 -0.07 43.91 27.58
CA GLU A 646 -1.05 42.91 28.05
C GLU A 646 -2.29 43.60 28.70
N VAL A 647 -3.53 43.10 28.84
CA VAL A 647 -4.21 41.80 28.94
C VAL A 647 -5.74 42.17 29.03
N GLU A 648 -6.77 41.46 28.55
CA GLU A 648 -7.58 40.39 29.20
C GLU A 648 -9.00 40.35 28.57
N GLY A 649 -9.69 39.19 28.60
CA GLY A 649 -11.13 39.15 28.96
C GLY A 649 -12.24 38.88 27.91
N THR A 650 -12.86 37.70 28.04
CA THR A 650 -14.31 37.39 27.97
C THR A 650 -15.14 37.26 26.66
N SER A 651 -15.51 36.01 26.36
CA SER A 651 -16.86 35.40 26.30
C SER A 651 -18.08 36.04 25.59
N ALA A 652 -18.69 35.18 24.75
CA ALA A 652 -20.14 34.95 24.51
C ALA A 652 -20.95 35.73 23.42
N LYS A 653 -21.53 34.90 22.52
CA LYS A 653 -22.91 34.87 21.97
C LYS A 653 -23.52 36.10 21.26
N GLY A 654 -24.11 35.81 20.09
CA GLY A 654 -25.28 36.50 19.50
C GLY A 654 -25.22 36.50 17.97
N MET A 655 -26.05 35.71 17.26
CA MET A 655 -27.30 36.15 16.60
C MET A 655 -27.05 37.20 15.51
N ARG A 656 -27.66 37.21 14.31
CA ARG A 656 -28.67 36.41 13.60
C ARG A 656 -28.69 37.06 12.20
N GLU A 657 -28.90 36.23 11.18
CA GLU A 657 -29.83 36.42 10.04
C GLU A 657 -29.77 37.73 9.23
N ILE A 658 -29.82 37.60 7.90
CA ILE A 658 -30.91 38.11 7.05
C ILE A 658 -30.57 37.88 5.56
N SER A 659 -31.37 36.99 4.96
CA SER A 659 -32.04 37.07 3.66
C SER A 659 -31.26 37.21 2.33
N SER A 660 -31.40 36.14 1.52
CA SER A 660 -31.96 36.10 0.16
C SER A 660 -31.63 37.18 -0.87
N PHE A 661 -31.19 36.77 -2.06
CA PHE A 661 -31.75 37.28 -3.32
C PHE A 661 -31.65 36.25 -4.46
N ARG A 662 -32.79 36.01 -5.12
CA ARG A 662 -32.95 35.32 -6.42
C ARG A 662 -32.66 36.30 -7.56
N LEU A 663 -32.25 35.79 -8.73
CA LEU A 663 -32.70 36.12 -10.12
C LEU A 663 -31.81 35.32 -11.10
N ARG A 664 -32.28 34.26 -11.76
CA ARG A 664 -33.03 34.15 -13.04
C ARG A 664 -32.35 34.68 -14.31
N ALA A 665 -32.24 33.74 -15.27
CA ALA A 665 -32.39 33.84 -16.72
C ALA A 665 -31.17 34.24 -17.60
N GLY A 666 -30.65 33.24 -18.33
CA GLY A 666 -31.05 33.05 -19.73
C GLY A 666 -30.07 33.46 -20.85
N VAL A 667 -29.93 32.52 -21.81
CA VAL A 667 -29.91 32.73 -23.28
C VAL A 667 -28.55 32.58 -24.02
N ARG A 668 -28.52 31.48 -24.79
CA ARG A 668 -28.06 31.23 -26.19
C ARG A 668 -26.66 30.70 -26.52
N ALA A 669 -26.77 29.71 -27.42
CA ALA A 669 -25.79 28.93 -28.13
C ALA A 669 -24.99 29.71 -29.19
N ALA A 670 -23.80 29.19 -29.49
CA ALA A 670 -23.23 29.21 -30.83
C ALA A 670 -22.40 27.94 -31.06
N SER A 671 -22.75 27.23 -32.12
CA SER A 671 -22.15 26.03 -32.67
C SER A 671 -20.98 26.36 -33.61
N THR A 672 -19.90 25.57 -33.59
CA THR A 672 -19.11 25.25 -34.80
C THR A 672 -18.60 23.80 -34.75
N SER A 673 -19.07 23.01 -35.71
CA SER A 673 -18.53 21.74 -36.24
C SER A 673 -17.34 22.09 -37.16
N SER A 674 -16.35 21.28 -37.56
CA SER A 674 -16.20 19.84 -37.81
C SER A 674 -14.70 19.59 -38.12
N LEU A 675 -14.17 18.38 -37.92
CA LEU A 675 -13.40 17.59 -38.91
C LEU A 675 -12.80 16.36 -38.22
N TYR A 676 -13.42 15.19 -38.42
CA TYR A 676 -12.82 13.84 -38.60
C TYR A 676 -13.99 12.83 -38.57
N ALA A 677 -14.24 12.17 -39.70
CA ALA A 677 -15.34 11.21 -39.85
C ALA A 677 -14.91 9.80 -39.41
N PRO A 678 -15.73 9.06 -38.63
CA PRO A 678 -15.42 7.69 -38.25
C PRO A 678 -15.71 6.70 -39.38
N LEU A 679 -14.91 5.62 -39.45
CA LEU A 679 -15.08 4.51 -40.39
C LEU A 679 -16.38 3.75 -40.10
N SER A 680 -16.99 3.17 -41.15
CA SER A 680 -18.22 2.40 -40.99
C SER A 680 -17.94 1.02 -40.37
N ARG A 681 -18.87 0.51 -39.54
CA ARG A 681 -18.80 -0.83 -38.90
C ARG A 681 -18.53 -1.99 -39.87
N ALA A 682 -18.81 -1.82 -41.17
CA ALA A 682 -18.52 -2.82 -42.20
C ALA A 682 -17.02 -2.87 -42.58
N GLN A 683 -16.31 -1.74 -42.47
CA GLN A 683 -14.88 -1.64 -42.74
C GLN A 683 -14.05 -2.17 -41.57
N GLU A 684 -14.50 -1.95 -40.32
CA GLU A 684 -13.90 -2.55 -39.12
C GLU A 684 -13.98 -4.08 -39.14
N ARG A 685 -15.13 -4.65 -39.50
CA ARG A 685 -15.30 -6.11 -39.61
C ARG A 685 -14.35 -6.77 -40.62
N ARG A 686 -14.10 -6.10 -41.76
CA ARG A 686 -13.16 -6.60 -42.80
C ARG A 686 -11.69 -6.54 -42.36
N LEU A 687 -11.33 -5.59 -41.50
CA LEU A 687 -9.99 -5.49 -40.91
C LEU A 687 -9.76 -6.58 -39.87
N VAL A 688 -10.77 -6.90 -39.06
CA VAL A 688 -10.73 -7.98 -38.06
C VAL A 688 -10.66 -9.36 -38.73
N GLU A 689 -11.44 -9.62 -39.77
CA GLU A 689 -11.38 -10.89 -40.52
C GLU A 689 -10.00 -11.15 -41.16
N ARG A 690 -9.34 -10.09 -41.68
CA ARG A 690 -7.97 -10.17 -42.21
C ARG A 690 -6.93 -10.46 -41.12
N HIS A 691 -7.17 -10.02 -39.89
CA HIS A 691 -6.27 -10.27 -38.76
C HIS A 691 -6.41 -11.70 -38.23
N VAL A 692 -7.65 -12.22 -38.17
CA VAL A 692 -7.95 -13.59 -37.73
C VAL A 692 -7.44 -14.64 -38.73
N THR A 693 -7.58 -14.40 -40.03
CA THR A 693 -7.03 -15.30 -41.07
C THR A 693 -5.50 -15.35 -41.05
N ARG A 694 -4.82 -14.23 -40.75
CA ARG A 694 -3.36 -14.19 -40.60
C ARG A 694 -2.86 -14.98 -39.38
N ARG A 695 -3.60 -14.96 -38.25
CA ARG A 695 -3.29 -15.78 -37.07
C ARG A 695 -3.54 -17.27 -37.26
N ARG A 696 -4.55 -17.66 -38.04
CA ARG A 696 -4.80 -19.07 -38.40
C ARG A 696 -3.72 -19.65 -39.32
N ALA A 697 -3.18 -18.84 -40.25
CA ALA A 697 -2.07 -19.27 -41.12
C ALA A 697 -0.76 -19.51 -40.35
N LEU A 698 -0.53 -18.79 -39.24
CA LEU A 698 0.65 -18.95 -38.39
C LEU A 698 0.57 -20.15 -37.43
N ARG A 699 -0.65 -20.62 -37.11
CA ARG A 699 -0.87 -21.82 -36.26
C ARG A 699 -0.79 -23.15 -37.00
N ALA A 700 -0.86 -23.15 -38.34
CA ALA A 700 -0.86 -24.38 -39.14
C ALA A 700 0.54 -24.99 -39.35
N THR A 701 1.62 -24.36 -38.87
CA THR A 701 3.00 -24.75 -39.18
C THR A 701 3.77 -25.49 -38.08
N GLN A 702 3.18 -25.87 -36.94
CA GLN A 702 3.94 -26.58 -35.90
C GLN A 702 3.12 -27.60 -35.11
N LEU A 703 3.53 -28.88 -35.15
CA LEU A 703 3.39 -29.97 -34.18
C LEU A 703 4.15 -31.21 -34.72
N PRO A 704 4.62 -32.18 -33.90
CA PRO A 704 5.19 -32.07 -32.54
C PRO A 704 6.40 -32.99 -32.25
N THR A 705 7.16 -32.72 -31.17
CA THR A 705 7.71 -33.76 -30.26
C THR A 705 7.91 -33.19 -28.84
N HIS A 706 7.60 -34.02 -27.84
CA HIS A 706 7.44 -33.77 -26.39
C HIS A 706 8.69 -33.31 -25.61
N SER A 707 8.49 -32.44 -24.60
CA SER A 707 8.76 -32.72 -23.16
C SER A 707 8.35 -31.54 -22.26
N GLU A 708 8.00 -31.86 -21.02
CA GLU A 708 7.41 -31.05 -19.94
C GLU A 708 8.11 -29.72 -19.62
N SER A 709 7.34 -28.62 -19.52
CA SER A 709 7.59 -27.49 -18.60
C SER A 709 6.44 -26.48 -18.60
N HIS A 710 5.84 -26.29 -17.42
CA HIS A 710 5.22 -25.11 -16.81
C HIS A 710 4.40 -24.09 -17.63
N LEU A 711 3.19 -23.87 -17.12
CA LEU A 711 2.13 -22.92 -17.51
C LEU A 711 2.50 -21.42 -17.34
N SER A 712 3.73 -20.99 -17.64
CA SER A 712 4.13 -19.57 -17.58
C SER A 712 3.74 -18.75 -18.82
N ASP A 713 3.34 -19.41 -19.91
CA ASP A 713 3.27 -18.76 -21.24
C ASP A 713 1.85 -18.44 -21.71
N VAL A 714 0.84 -18.45 -20.82
CA VAL A 714 -0.56 -18.18 -21.20
C VAL A 714 -1.25 -17.20 -20.26
N ILE A 715 -0.67 -16.03 -19.97
CA ILE A 715 -1.43 -14.87 -19.46
C ILE A 715 -0.82 -13.57 -19.99
N PRO A 716 -1.55 -12.74 -20.78
CA PRO A 716 -1.09 -11.40 -21.14
C PRO A 716 -1.32 -10.40 -19.98
N ASP A 717 -0.55 -9.30 -19.99
CA ASP A 717 -0.56 -8.20 -19.01
C ASP A 717 -1.94 -7.85 -18.44
N ILE A 718 -2.03 -7.68 -17.12
CA ILE A 718 -3.31 -7.56 -16.39
C ILE A 718 -4.03 -6.22 -16.65
N ALA A 719 -3.31 -5.18 -17.08
CA ALA A 719 -3.93 -3.94 -17.60
C ALA A 719 -4.61 -4.16 -18.96
N MET A 720 -4.15 -5.14 -19.74
CA MET A 720 -4.83 -5.64 -20.93
C MET A 720 -5.87 -6.71 -20.57
N ALA A 721 -5.74 -7.43 -19.46
CA ALA A 721 -6.75 -8.38 -19.00
C ALA A 721 -8.02 -7.68 -18.51
N THR A 722 -7.95 -6.51 -17.86
CA THR A 722 -9.16 -5.73 -17.54
C THR A 722 -9.85 -5.17 -18.79
N ALA A 723 -9.10 -4.85 -19.85
CA ALA A 723 -9.66 -4.49 -21.16
C ALA A 723 -10.10 -5.71 -21.99
N ALA A 724 -9.50 -6.89 -21.81
CA ALA A 724 -9.86 -8.14 -22.46
C ALA A 724 -10.95 -8.92 -21.70
N LEU A 725 -11.22 -8.60 -20.44
CA LEU A 725 -12.38 -9.05 -19.64
C LEU A 725 -13.71 -8.45 -20.16
N GLU A 726 -13.65 -7.45 -21.06
CA GLU A 726 -14.79 -7.08 -21.92
C GLU A 726 -15.13 -8.18 -22.95
N HIS A 727 -14.25 -9.17 -23.12
CA HIS A 727 -14.39 -10.33 -24.00
C HIS A 727 -14.17 -11.67 -23.28
N LEU A 728 -14.71 -11.86 -22.07
CA LEU A 728 -14.97 -13.22 -21.56
C LEU A 728 -15.98 -13.91 -22.49
N GLU A 729 -15.55 -14.93 -23.23
CA GLU A 729 -16.46 -15.84 -23.93
C GLU A 729 -17.16 -16.73 -22.89
N LEU A 730 -18.33 -16.26 -22.43
CA LEU A 730 -19.28 -17.08 -21.70
C LEU A 730 -19.74 -18.21 -22.63
N VAL A 731 -19.31 -19.44 -22.37
CA VAL A 731 -19.84 -20.61 -23.07
C VAL A 731 -21.18 -20.95 -22.45
N GLU A 732 -22.26 -20.57 -23.15
CA GLU A 732 -23.60 -21.08 -22.85
C GLU A 732 -23.69 -22.53 -23.32
N SER A 733 -23.41 -23.47 -22.43
CA SER A 733 -23.68 -24.89 -22.66
C SER A 733 -24.79 -25.37 -21.74
N ASP A 734 -26.03 -25.01 -22.04
CA ASP A 734 -27.14 -25.94 -21.87
C ASP A 734 -28.39 -25.47 -22.61
N SER A 735 -29.15 -26.42 -23.17
CA SER A 735 -30.42 -26.18 -23.89
C SER A 735 -31.57 -25.62 -23.01
N ARG A 736 -31.27 -25.23 -21.76
CA ARG A 736 -32.19 -24.70 -20.75
C ARG A 736 -31.82 -23.33 -20.16
N GLY A 737 -30.67 -22.73 -20.47
CA GLY A 737 -30.33 -21.35 -20.08
C GLY A 737 -30.08 -21.06 -18.58
N ASP A 738 -30.18 -22.06 -17.69
CA ASP A 738 -30.22 -21.88 -16.23
C ASP A 738 -28.85 -21.77 -15.52
N SER A 739 -27.72 -21.99 -16.21
CA SER A 739 -26.37 -21.96 -15.62
C SER A 739 -25.36 -21.21 -16.49
N VAL A 740 -24.54 -20.36 -15.86
CA VAL A 740 -23.39 -19.70 -16.51
C VAL A 740 -22.11 -20.38 -16.03
N HIS A 741 -21.39 -20.99 -16.97
CA HIS A 741 -20.00 -21.34 -16.76
C HIS A 741 -19.15 -20.10 -16.97
N VAL A 742 -18.59 -19.55 -15.89
CA VAL A 742 -17.52 -18.57 -16.01
C VAL A 742 -16.24 -19.38 -16.24
N LEU A 743 -15.93 -19.63 -17.52
CA LEU A 743 -14.58 -20.00 -17.93
C LEU A 743 -13.78 -18.71 -17.85
N VAL A 744 -12.88 -18.63 -16.86
CA VAL A 744 -11.93 -17.52 -16.72
C VAL A 744 -10.76 -17.77 -17.64
#